data_AF-A0A2M8AHN4-F1
#
_entry.id   AF-A0A2M8AHN4-F1
#
_cell.length_a   1.000
_cell.length_b   1.000
_cell.length_c   1.000
_cell.angle_alpha   90.00
_cell.angle_beta   90.00
_cell.angle_gamma   90.00
#
_symmetry.space_group_name_H-M   'P 1'
#
loop_
_entity.id
_entity.type
_entity.pdbx_description
1 polymer ?
#
loop_
_entity_poly.entity_id
_entity_poly.type
_entity_poly.pdbx_seq_one_letter_code
_entity_poly.pdbx_strand_id
1 'polypeptide(L)'
;MLHSSQKSQKSQISQKSQILEGSRAIALTVKNIRPAVVSAYPITPQTHIVEDLAKFKADGLADYEYVLAESEFAAASIVAGASATGVRVYTATSSQGLLLMAEVIYNIAGMRLPVVLTCANRAVSAPINIWCFAQNANVLMANLTYKPIPKIKIGDRVLGKDKKGNLCFTKVTKTFSRQTKNLVKLTTDKFDLTCTPEHLFYLRSGHDHWAKAKNLRNKELHYFGYGHEINDEFKRGWLSGVADGDGSFYSQGNRFGFLLKAKDFEMVNTFINWANYFGFPLRRADYLKKEGYFIGRLTLTEYVKKLQAFLTHGNRTDFARGYLAGMYDSEGTGPHKVKQAVIYNNDKKIIDLLSVYLKLLGVHFKIYKDTRRGGYYKNDNYHVKINNVPEFFIKCRPIISRKRENLLRMTLKSVKSRLKILDVININKKTKVYNLETEVNNYIVNGLLVHNCDQEDVMAIRDAGWIILFAENHQEAVNQHIMAYKIAEQLKLPVMVNVDGFILTHSYEPVFIPETGQIKKYLPDYQPTPGEYLDPAHPTTLGSLATPTHYFEIRQQLHDDLLSSLKIINKEYLNYNKIINITSKFEIQNSKLNLLSPQIDNGLVEYSGPKNPETILVAMGSVIGTIKDTLSPLSSSPLSSSPLIKGVGGIKGGVGVLKIKCFRPFPADEILKILKPAKYIAVIDKSISLGHIGCLASDLKAVAQNKIKAKIQSFIVGLGGRDVTGEMIKKIIKLANKKSDKAQFIGKA
;
A
#
# COMPACT_ATOMS: atom_id res chain seq x y z
N MET A 1 30.33 36.60 -48.84
CA MET A 1 31.24 35.84 -47.96
C MET A 1 30.79 36.05 -46.52
N LEU A 2 30.40 34.96 -45.85
CA LEU A 2 30.43 34.71 -44.39
C LEU A 2 29.48 33.54 -44.11
N HIS A 3 29.89 32.38 -44.63
CA HIS A 3 29.56 31.10 -44.05
C HIS A 3 30.44 30.90 -42.80
N SER A 4 29.98 30.00 -41.92
CA SER A 4 30.68 29.40 -40.77
C SER A 4 30.79 30.24 -39.48
N SER A 5 29.91 29.95 -38.52
CA SER A 5 30.29 29.62 -37.13
C SER A 5 29.07 29.34 -36.22
N GLN A 6 28.21 28.38 -36.58
CA GLN A 6 27.26 27.79 -35.61
C GLN A 6 27.14 26.28 -35.84
N LYS A 7 28.19 25.54 -35.47
CA LYS A 7 28.09 24.13 -35.14
C LYS A 7 28.80 23.88 -33.81
N SER A 8 28.11 23.09 -32.97
CA SER A 8 28.58 22.41 -31.76
C SER A 8 28.27 23.03 -30.39
N GLN A 9 26.99 23.25 -30.08
CA GLN A 9 26.50 22.89 -28.74
C GLN A 9 25.83 21.52 -28.85
N LYS A 10 26.59 20.45 -28.55
CA LYS A 10 26.02 19.13 -28.29
C LYS A 10 25.07 19.26 -27.09
N SER A 11 23.78 19.12 -27.33
CA SER A 11 22.76 19.00 -26.29
C SER A 11 23.04 17.75 -25.45
N GLN A 12 23.63 17.94 -24.26
CA GLN A 12 23.55 16.94 -23.19
C GLN A 12 22.10 16.92 -22.71
N ILE A 13 21.28 16.03 -23.27
CA ILE A 13 19.90 15.80 -22.83
C ILE A 13 19.96 15.19 -21.41
N SER A 14 19.79 16.02 -20.37
CA SER A 14 19.53 15.54 -19.01
C SER A 14 18.03 15.45 -18.80
N GLN A 15 17.42 14.31 -19.14
CA GLN A 15 16.06 14.03 -18.69
C GLN A 15 16.05 13.85 -17.16
N LYS A 16 15.06 14.45 -16.50
CA LYS A 16 14.90 14.42 -15.04
C LYS A 16 14.05 13.21 -14.63
N SER A 17 14.44 12.57 -13.52
CA SER A 17 13.61 11.58 -12.83
C SER A 17 12.24 12.18 -12.49
N GLN A 18 11.18 11.36 -12.63
CA GLN A 18 9.79 11.73 -12.35
C GLN A 18 9.27 10.85 -11.21
N ILE A 19 8.43 11.41 -10.34
CA ILE A 19 7.73 10.60 -9.32
C ILE A 19 6.48 10.03 -9.98
N LEU A 20 6.45 8.72 -10.21
CA LEU A 20 5.34 8.04 -10.87
C LEU A 20 4.84 6.88 -10.04
N GLU A 21 3.56 6.55 -10.23
CA GLU A 21 3.03 5.28 -9.79
C GLU A 21 3.65 4.14 -10.60
N GLY A 22 3.98 3.01 -9.96
CA GLY A 22 4.69 1.93 -10.67
C GLY A 22 3.91 1.33 -11.84
N SER A 23 2.57 1.22 -11.75
CA SER A 23 1.72 0.81 -12.88
C SER A 23 1.82 1.76 -14.07
N ARG A 24 1.78 3.07 -13.81
CA ARG A 24 1.96 4.12 -14.81
C ARG A 24 3.36 4.11 -15.42
N ALA A 25 4.39 3.85 -14.62
CA ALA A 25 5.77 3.71 -15.08
C ALA A 25 5.92 2.53 -16.07
N ILE A 26 5.30 1.39 -15.77
CA ILE A 26 5.27 0.22 -16.67
C ILE A 26 4.51 0.57 -17.95
N ALA A 27 3.32 1.17 -17.86
CA ALA A 27 2.51 1.54 -19.01
C ALA A 27 3.25 2.52 -19.95
N LEU A 28 3.90 3.55 -19.41
CA LEU A 28 4.73 4.49 -20.19
C LEU A 28 5.92 3.79 -20.86
N THR A 29 6.54 2.84 -20.17
CA THR A 29 7.66 2.06 -20.71
C THR A 29 7.21 1.20 -21.88
N VAL A 30 6.11 0.47 -21.73
CA VAL A 30 5.51 -0.36 -22.80
C VAL A 30 5.08 0.51 -23.98
N LYS A 31 4.47 1.67 -23.72
CA LYS A 31 4.16 2.67 -24.77
C LYS A 31 5.41 3.05 -25.56
N ASN A 32 6.51 3.34 -24.88
CA ASN A 32 7.76 3.75 -25.52
C ASN A 32 8.49 2.61 -26.24
N ILE A 33 8.27 1.35 -25.84
CA ILE A 33 8.77 0.14 -26.54
C ILE A 33 8.05 -0.07 -27.87
N ARG A 34 6.79 0.39 -28.00
CA ARG A 34 5.96 0.28 -29.20
C ARG A 34 5.74 -1.17 -29.65
N PRO A 35 5.04 -2.01 -28.85
CA PRO A 35 4.51 -3.27 -29.39
C PRO A 35 3.57 -2.98 -30.57
N ALA A 36 3.25 -3.99 -31.38
CA ALA A 36 2.23 -3.88 -32.42
C ALA A 36 0.83 -4.17 -31.86
N VAL A 37 0.72 -5.12 -30.93
CA VAL A 37 -0.55 -5.51 -30.31
C VAL A 37 -0.42 -5.53 -28.79
N VAL A 38 -1.37 -4.89 -28.12
CA VAL A 38 -1.62 -5.00 -26.69
C VAL A 38 -2.98 -5.67 -26.52
N SER A 39 -3.06 -6.79 -25.80
CA SER A 39 -4.34 -7.39 -25.45
C SER A 39 -4.43 -7.60 -23.94
N ALA A 40 -5.57 -7.28 -23.36
CA ALA A 40 -5.76 -7.41 -21.92
C ALA A 40 -7.22 -7.63 -21.53
N TYR A 41 -7.39 -8.40 -20.46
CA TYR A 41 -8.59 -8.41 -19.65
C TYR A 41 -8.26 -7.74 -18.30
N PRO A 42 -9.05 -6.74 -17.83
CA PRO A 42 -8.73 -6.04 -16.60
C PRO A 42 -8.85 -6.93 -15.35
N ILE A 43 -7.74 -7.10 -14.62
CA ILE A 43 -7.71 -7.80 -13.34
C ILE A 43 -6.80 -7.08 -12.33
N THR A 44 -7.23 -6.99 -11.07
CA THR A 44 -6.44 -6.30 -10.03
C THR A 44 -5.28 -7.15 -9.54
N PRO A 45 -4.08 -6.56 -9.31
CA PRO A 45 -3.72 -5.14 -9.36
C PRO A 45 -3.04 -4.66 -10.66
N GLN A 46 -3.20 -5.39 -11.75
CA GLN A 46 -2.72 -4.99 -13.08
C GLN A 46 -3.54 -3.87 -13.73
N THR A 47 -4.79 -3.67 -13.30
CA THR A 47 -5.80 -2.82 -13.97
C THR A 47 -5.27 -1.44 -14.43
N HIS A 48 -4.54 -0.70 -13.60
CA HIS A 48 -4.01 0.62 -13.97
C HIS A 48 -3.06 0.57 -15.18
N ILE A 49 -2.26 -0.50 -15.32
CA ILE A 49 -1.33 -0.66 -16.46
C ILE A 49 -2.11 -0.67 -17.77
N VAL A 50 -3.18 -1.46 -17.82
CA VAL A 50 -3.95 -1.69 -19.04
C VAL A 50 -4.94 -0.57 -19.32
N GLU A 51 -5.48 0.08 -18.29
CA GLU A 51 -6.25 1.33 -18.42
C GLU A 51 -5.39 2.46 -19.03
N ASP A 52 -4.16 2.63 -18.54
CA ASP A 52 -3.23 3.62 -19.08
C ASP A 52 -2.84 3.34 -20.54
N LEU A 53 -2.59 2.07 -20.88
CA LEU A 53 -2.30 1.66 -22.25
C LEU A 53 -3.50 1.87 -23.19
N ALA A 54 -4.71 1.52 -22.76
CA ALA A 54 -5.93 1.80 -23.50
C ALA A 54 -6.10 3.30 -23.72
N LYS A 55 -5.86 4.10 -22.68
CA LYS A 55 -5.94 5.55 -22.75
C LYS A 55 -4.91 6.15 -23.71
N PHE A 56 -3.65 5.70 -23.69
CA PHE A 56 -2.65 6.19 -24.63
C PHE A 56 -3.03 5.93 -26.10
N LYS A 57 -3.64 4.78 -26.39
CA LYS A 57 -4.16 4.50 -27.74
C LYS A 57 -5.34 5.42 -28.08
N ALA A 58 -6.30 5.57 -27.17
CA ALA A 58 -7.46 6.44 -27.36
C ALA A 58 -7.06 7.92 -27.57
N ASP A 59 -6.02 8.38 -26.87
CA ASP A 59 -5.50 9.75 -26.96
C ASP A 59 -4.58 9.96 -28.20
N GLY A 60 -4.37 8.94 -29.04
CA GLY A 60 -3.47 9.02 -30.21
C GLY A 60 -1.99 9.13 -29.85
N LEU A 61 -1.62 8.74 -28.63
CA LEU A 61 -0.25 8.81 -28.11
C LEU A 61 0.55 7.50 -28.27
N ALA A 62 -0.06 6.48 -28.89
CA ALA A 62 0.52 5.17 -29.10
C ALA A 62 0.08 4.52 -30.41
N ASP A 63 1.01 3.84 -31.07
CA ASP A 63 0.83 3.26 -32.41
C ASP A 63 0.43 1.77 -32.40
N TYR A 64 0.29 1.14 -31.23
CA TYR A 64 -0.15 -0.26 -31.13
C TYR A 64 -1.66 -0.40 -31.34
N GLU A 65 -2.11 -1.57 -31.79
CA GLU A 65 -3.50 -1.98 -31.65
C GLU A 65 -3.79 -2.46 -30.23
N TYR A 66 -4.88 -1.96 -29.65
CA TYR A 66 -5.32 -2.34 -28.31
C TYR A 66 -6.59 -3.18 -28.40
N VAL A 67 -6.51 -4.45 -28.05
CA VAL A 67 -7.62 -5.41 -28.14
C VAL A 67 -8.21 -5.65 -26.76
N LEU A 68 -9.51 -5.38 -26.61
CA LEU A 68 -10.29 -5.68 -25.42
C LEU A 68 -10.72 -7.15 -25.46
N ALA A 69 -10.05 -7.99 -24.69
CA ALA A 69 -10.38 -9.40 -24.60
C ALA A 69 -11.60 -9.64 -23.68
N GLU A 70 -12.32 -10.74 -23.90
CA GLU A 70 -13.46 -11.17 -23.08
C GLU A 70 -13.08 -11.99 -21.84
N SER A 71 -11.83 -12.47 -21.78
CA SER A 71 -11.24 -13.19 -20.64
C SER A 71 -9.71 -13.13 -20.66
N GLU A 72 -9.06 -13.53 -19.56
CA GLU A 72 -7.61 -13.67 -19.54
C GLU A 72 -7.11 -14.76 -20.49
N PHE A 73 -7.85 -15.86 -20.65
CA PHE A 73 -7.54 -16.88 -21.67
C PHE A 73 -7.49 -16.24 -23.07
N ALA A 74 -8.53 -15.48 -23.42
CA ALA A 74 -8.61 -14.79 -24.70
C ALA A 74 -7.50 -13.74 -24.86
N ALA A 75 -7.19 -12.98 -23.80
CA ALA A 75 -6.10 -12.01 -23.83
C ALA A 75 -4.75 -12.66 -24.17
N ALA A 76 -4.45 -13.81 -23.54
CA ALA A 76 -3.25 -14.58 -23.86
C ALA A 76 -3.29 -15.16 -25.29
N SER A 77 -4.45 -15.66 -25.74
CA SER A 77 -4.59 -16.25 -27.09
C SER A 77 -4.42 -15.21 -28.19
N ILE A 78 -4.92 -13.99 -27.98
CA ILE A 78 -4.75 -12.88 -28.93
C ILE A 78 -3.28 -12.50 -29.06
N VAL A 79 -2.56 -12.35 -27.94
CA VAL A 79 -1.12 -12.05 -28.03
C VAL A 79 -0.30 -13.22 -28.57
N ALA A 80 -0.71 -14.47 -28.34
CA ALA A 80 -0.08 -15.63 -28.97
C ALA A 80 -0.24 -15.59 -30.49
N GLY A 81 -1.48 -15.40 -30.99
CA GLY A 81 -1.76 -15.31 -32.42
C GLY A 81 -1.06 -14.12 -33.09
N ALA A 82 -1.06 -12.95 -32.45
CA ALA A 82 -0.34 -11.79 -32.96
C ALA A 82 1.19 -11.99 -32.94
N SER A 83 1.76 -12.57 -31.88
CA SER A 83 3.20 -12.84 -31.82
C SER A 83 3.63 -13.83 -32.92
N ALA A 84 2.77 -14.80 -33.23
CA ALA A 84 2.99 -15.77 -34.29
C ALA A 84 3.10 -15.12 -35.69
N THR A 85 2.59 -13.90 -35.92
CA THR A 85 2.80 -13.18 -37.20
C THR A 85 4.11 -12.39 -37.25
N GLY A 86 4.98 -12.53 -36.23
CA GLY A 86 6.30 -11.92 -36.20
C GLY A 86 6.31 -10.48 -35.67
N VAL A 87 5.32 -10.10 -34.86
CA VAL A 87 5.26 -8.75 -34.27
C VAL A 87 5.42 -8.76 -32.74
N ARG A 88 5.88 -7.63 -32.19
CA ARG A 88 5.94 -7.43 -30.74
C ARG A 88 4.54 -7.39 -30.14
N VAL A 89 4.35 -8.08 -29.03
CA VAL A 89 3.08 -8.09 -28.31
C VAL A 89 3.26 -7.82 -26.83
N TYR A 90 2.20 -7.36 -26.16
CA TYR A 90 2.19 -7.16 -24.72
C TYR A 90 0.85 -7.59 -24.11
N THR A 91 0.91 -8.20 -22.93
CA THR A 91 -0.25 -8.37 -22.06
C THR A 91 0.16 -8.22 -20.59
N ALA A 92 -0.82 -8.08 -19.72
CA ALA A 92 -0.60 -8.06 -18.28
C ALA A 92 -1.73 -8.80 -17.58
N THR A 93 -1.44 -9.47 -16.47
CA THR A 93 -2.44 -10.22 -15.68
C THR A 93 -2.09 -10.26 -14.19
N SER A 94 -2.91 -10.92 -13.38
CA SER A 94 -2.71 -11.13 -11.95
C SER A 94 -3.50 -12.33 -11.44
N SER A 95 -2.98 -13.08 -10.47
CA SER A 95 -3.72 -14.10 -9.70
C SER A 95 -4.49 -15.09 -10.57
N GLN A 96 -5.82 -15.16 -10.42
CA GLN A 96 -6.68 -16.12 -11.11
C GLN A 96 -6.64 -15.93 -12.62
N GLY A 97 -6.40 -14.70 -13.08
CA GLY A 97 -6.23 -14.43 -14.50
C GLY A 97 -5.04 -15.19 -15.08
N LEU A 98 -3.92 -15.25 -14.35
CA LEU A 98 -2.76 -16.03 -14.78
C LEU A 98 -3.04 -17.54 -14.82
N LEU A 99 -3.81 -18.05 -13.86
CA LEU A 99 -4.23 -19.45 -13.86
C LEU A 99 -5.19 -19.76 -15.01
N LEU A 100 -6.08 -18.83 -15.34
CA LEU A 100 -6.98 -18.95 -16.49
C LEU A 100 -6.22 -18.91 -17.82
N MET A 101 -5.07 -18.23 -17.86
CA MET A 101 -4.16 -18.23 -19.01
C MET A 101 -3.34 -19.53 -19.14
N ALA A 102 -3.31 -20.42 -18.14
CA ALA A 102 -2.30 -21.46 -18.01
C ALA A 102 -2.08 -22.28 -19.30
N GLU A 103 -3.15 -22.79 -19.91
CA GLU A 103 -3.07 -23.54 -21.18
C GLU A 103 -2.32 -22.76 -22.27
N VAL A 104 -2.67 -21.49 -22.45
CA VAL A 104 -2.08 -20.62 -23.47
C VAL A 104 -0.63 -20.27 -23.13
N ILE A 105 -0.30 -20.10 -21.84
CA ILE A 105 1.07 -19.85 -21.37
C ILE A 105 2.00 -21.01 -21.77
N TYR A 106 1.58 -22.27 -21.58
CA TYR A 106 2.36 -23.42 -22.05
C TYR A 106 2.49 -23.45 -23.58
N ASN A 107 1.41 -23.08 -24.29
CA ASN A 107 1.41 -23.06 -25.75
C ASN A 107 2.37 -22.00 -26.32
N ILE A 108 2.38 -20.79 -25.76
CA ILE A 108 3.30 -19.70 -26.15
C ILE A 108 4.77 -20.16 -26.06
N ALA A 109 5.15 -20.85 -24.98
CA ALA A 109 6.50 -21.38 -24.82
C ALA A 109 6.79 -22.54 -25.79
N GLY A 110 5.82 -23.44 -25.98
CA GLY A 110 5.92 -24.54 -26.94
C GLY A 110 6.11 -24.07 -28.38
N MET A 111 5.41 -23.02 -28.78
CA MET A 111 5.49 -22.39 -30.10
C MET A 111 6.68 -21.42 -30.26
N ARG A 112 7.52 -21.24 -29.23
CA ARG A 112 8.68 -20.31 -29.26
C ARG A 112 8.28 -18.87 -29.59
N LEU A 113 7.20 -18.38 -28.97
CA LEU A 113 6.70 -17.03 -29.26
C LEU A 113 7.35 -16.00 -28.33
N PRO A 114 7.93 -14.89 -28.85
CA PRO A 114 8.61 -13.85 -28.07
C PRO A 114 7.61 -12.90 -27.39
N VAL A 115 6.76 -13.43 -26.50
CA VAL A 115 5.74 -12.66 -25.77
C VAL A 115 6.34 -12.06 -24.50
N VAL A 116 6.05 -10.78 -24.23
CA VAL A 116 6.33 -10.15 -22.93
C VAL A 116 5.03 -9.97 -22.15
N LEU A 117 5.02 -10.48 -20.91
CA LEU A 117 3.88 -10.42 -20.00
C LEU A 117 4.28 -9.78 -18.68
N THR A 118 3.47 -8.85 -18.17
CA THR A 118 3.59 -8.39 -16.78
C THR A 118 2.66 -9.17 -15.87
N CYS A 119 3.21 -9.79 -14.83
CA CYS A 119 2.40 -10.40 -13.77
C CYS A 119 2.46 -9.52 -12.52
N ALA A 120 1.35 -8.89 -12.17
CA ALA A 120 1.24 -8.18 -10.91
C ALA A 120 0.83 -9.16 -9.79
N ASN A 121 1.84 -9.65 -9.06
CA ASN A 121 1.68 -10.84 -8.24
C ASN A 121 0.69 -10.65 -7.10
N ARG A 122 -0.20 -11.63 -6.92
CA ARG A 122 -1.20 -11.72 -5.84
C ARG A 122 -1.57 -13.18 -5.57
N ALA A 123 -2.09 -13.45 -4.37
CA ALA A 123 -2.50 -14.80 -3.95
C ALA A 123 -3.46 -15.52 -4.86
N VAL A 124 -3.38 -16.85 -4.83
CA VAL A 124 -4.30 -17.75 -5.54
C VAL A 124 -5.54 -18.05 -4.68
N SER A 125 -6.66 -18.40 -5.31
CA SER A 125 -7.96 -18.65 -4.67
C SER A 125 -7.94 -19.80 -3.66
N ALA A 126 -9.01 -19.88 -2.85
CA ALA A 126 -9.27 -20.82 -1.74
C ALA A 126 -8.24 -20.79 -0.58
N PRO A 127 -8.29 -19.76 0.28
CA PRO A 127 -9.31 -18.72 0.28
C PRO A 127 -9.00 -17.64 -0.76
N ILE A 128 -10.05 -17.18 -1.45
CA ILE A 128 -9.93 -15.95 -2.26
C ILE A 128 -9.42 -14.87 -1.30
N ASN A 129 -8.19 -14.42 -1.56
CA ASN A 129 -7.52 -13.37 -0.82
C ASN A 129 -8.03 -11.99 -1.29
N ILE A 130 -9.36 -11.87 -1.22
CA ILE A 130 -10.13 -10.63 -1.24
C ILE A 130 -10.94 -10.76 0.05
N TRP A 131 -10.49 -10.07 1.07
CA TRP A 131 -11.11 -10.15 2.38
C TRP A 131 -12.38 -9.32 2.33
N CYS A 132 -13.52 -9.98 2.46
CA CYS A 132 -14.78 -9.31 2.23
C CYS A 132 -15.63 -9.25 3.49
N PHE A 133 -16.34 -8.15 3.63
CA PHE A 133 -17.37 -7.93 4.63
C PHE A 133 -18.76 -8.13 4.06
N ALA A 134 -19.71 -8.56 4.89
CA ALA A 134 -21.12 -8.47 4.54
C ALA A 134 -21.57 -7.01 4.38
N GLN A 135 -22.72 -6.79 3.73
CA GLN A 135 -23.23 -5.47 3.37
C GLN A 135 -23.45 -4.49 4.54
N ASN A 136 -23.56 -5.01 5.77
CA ASN A 136 -23.79 -4.23 6.99
C ASN A 136 -22.50 -3.65 7.59
N ALA A 137 -21.33 -3.95 7.03
CA ALA A 137 -20.09 -3.33 7.47
C ALA A 137 -20.01 -1.88 7.01
N ASN A 138 -19.65 -1.00 7.92
CA ASN A 138 -19.59 0.44 7.73
C ASN A 138 -18.13 0.89 7.81
N VAL A 139 -17.69 1.62 6.80
CA VAL A 139 -16.32 2.11 6.66
C VAL A 139 -16.22 3.51 7.25
N LEU A 140 -15.14 3.74 8.00
CA LEU A 140 -14.88 5.03 8.62
C LEU A 140 -14.29 6.01 7.59
N MET A 141 -15.08 7.02 7.28
CA MET A 141 -14.77 8.05 6.30
C MET A 141 -13.81 9.11 6.88
N ALA A 142 -13.15 9.88 6.00
CA ALA A 142 -12.23 10.94 6.42
C ALA A 142 -12.90 12.08 7.21
N ASN A 143 -14.20 12.31 7.01
CA ASN A 143 -15.02 13.25 7.77
C ASN A 143 -15.50 12.68 9.13
N LEU A 144 -14.98 11.52 9.54
CA LEU A 144 -15.30 10.79 10.76
C LEU A 144 -16.74 10.24 10.83
N THR A 145 -17.44 10.16 9.70
CA THR A 145 -18.71 9.43 9.60
C THR A 145 -18.48 7.99 9.21
N TYR A 146 -19.50 7.16 9.42
CA TYR A 146 -19.52 5.80 8.93
C TYR A 146 -20.43 5.71 7.70
N LYS A 147 -19.97 5.02 6.67
CA LYS A 147 -20.74 4.79 5.45
C LYS A 147 -20.74 3.30 5.13
N PRO A 148 -21.91 2.69 4.83
CA PRO A 148 -21.98 1.27 4.47
C PRO A 148 -21.03 0.94 3.32
N ILE A 149 -20.28 -0.17 3.44
CA ILE A 149 -19.29 -0.61 2.46
C ILE A 149 -19.84 -0.70 1.02
N PRO A 150 -21.10 -1.07 0.75
CA PRO A 150 -21.64 -1.08 -0.61
C PRO A 150 -21.85 0.31 -1.21
N LYS A 151 -21.95 1.35 -0.36
CA LYS A 151 -22.18 2.73 -0.79
C LYS A 151 -20.88 3.48 -1.06
N ILE A 152 -19.74 2.90 -0.68
CA ILE A 152 -18.42 3.51 -0.89
C ILE A 152 -18.12 3.52 -2.39
N LYS A 153 -17.61 4.66 -2.87
CA LYS A 153 -17.25 4.86 -4.28
C LYS A 153 -15.74 5.06 -4.41
N ILE A 154 -15.21 4.71 -5.59
CA ILE A 154 -13.84 5.07 -5.95
C ILE A 154 -13.70 6.59 -5.83
N GLY A 155 -12.62 7.03 -5.18
CA GLY A 155 -12.37 8.43 -4.88
C GLY A 155 -12.87 8.92 -3.52
N ASP A 156 -13.74 8.17 -2.84
CA ASP A 156 -14.10 8.47 -1.46
C ASP A 156 -12.84 8.44 -0.57
N ARG A 157 -12.74 9.36 0.40
CA ARG A 157 -11.64 9.39 1.37
C ARG A 157 -12.04 8.68 2.66
N VAL A 158 -11.22 7.74 3.11
CA VAL A 158 -11.42 6.93 4.31
C VAL A 158 -10.24 7.05 5.26
N LEU A 159 -10.40 6.60 6.50
CA LEU A 159 -9.33 6.59 7.49
C LEU A 159 -8.58 5.25 7.50
N GLY A 160 -7.25 5.32 7.46
CA GLY A 160 -6.34 4.19 7.57
C GLY A 160 -5.10 4.54 8.38
N LYS A 161 -4.03 3.77 8.20
CA LYS A 161 -2.73 3.87 8.85
C LYS A 161 -1.63 3.97 7.78
N ASP A 162 -0.64 4.83 8.00
CA ASP A 162 0.57 4.89 7.18
C ASP A 162 1.59 3.79 7.57
N LYS A 163 2.71 3.68 6.83
CA LYS A 163 3.79 2.72 7.14
C LYS A 163 4.37 2.92 8.55
N LYS A 164 4.38 4.16 9.07
CA LYS A 164 4.89 4.53 10.40
C LYS A 164 3.90 4.25 11.55
N GLY A 165 2.68 3.83 11.24
CA GLY A 165 1.64 3.57 12.25
C GLY A 165 0.88 4.81 12.71
N ASN A 166 1.00 5.92 11.98
CA ASN A 166 0.19 7.12 12.15
C ASN A 166 -1.15 6.95 11.42
N LEU A 167 -2.19 7.59 11.93
CA LEU A 167 -3.47 7.67 11.23
C LEU A 167 -3.33 8.60 10.04
N CYS A 168 -3.87 8.18 8.89
CA CYS A 168 -3.85 8.95 7.67
C CYS A 168 -5.20 8.86 6.96
N PHE A 169 -5.57 9.92 6.25
CA PHE A 169 -6.65 9.84 5.27
C PHE A 169 -6.09 9.24 3.99
N THR A 170 -6.79 8.26 3.44
CA THR A 170 -6.41 7.57 2.21
C THR A 170 -7.59 7.54 1.26
N LYS A 171 -7.33 7.61 -0.03
CA LYS A 171 -8.35 7.54 -1.07
C LYS A 171 -8.69 6.07 -1.37
N VAL A 172 -9.97 5.78 -1.55
CA VAL A 172 -10.44 4.49 -2.07
C VAL A 172 -10.09 4.41 -3.55
N THR A 173 -9.25 3.46 -3.92
CA THR A 173 -8.82 3.22 -5.29
C THR A 173 -9.72 2.23 -6.01
N LYS A 174 -10.29 1.26 -5.28
CA LYS A 174 -11.18 0.25 -5.86
C LYS A 174 -12.24 -0.25 -4.87
N THR A 175 -13.37 -0.69 -5.42
CA THR A 175 -14.48 -1.34 -4.70
C THR A 175 -14.74 -2.71 -5.32
N PHE A 176 -15.00 -3.72 -4.49
CA PHE A 176 -15.24 -5.10 -4.92
C PHE A 176 -16.56 -5.62 -4.35
N SER A 177 -17.23 -6.50 -5.08
CA SER A 177 -18.31 -7.31 -4.51
C SER A 177 -18.36 -8.71 -5.12
N ARG A 178 -18.73 -9.72 -4.33
CA ARG A 178 -18.93 -11.11 -4.77
C ARG A 178 -19.96 -11.84 -3.92
N GLN A 179 -20.43 -13.01 -4.35
CA GLN A 179 -21.29 -13.89 -3.54
C GLN A 179 -20.45 -14.99 -2.88
N THR A 180 -20.71 -15.32 -1.62
CA THR A 180 -20.06 -16.46 -0.93
C THR A 180 -20.96 -17.07 0.14
N LYS A 181 -20.77 -18.37 0.41
CA LYS A 181 -21.38 -19.08 1.55
C LYS A 181 -20.41 -19.25 2.73
N ASN A 182 -19.11 -18.95 2.54
CA ASN A 182 -18.08 -19.17 3.55
C ASN A 182 -17.86 -17.89 4.37
N LEU A 183 -18.61 -17.76 5.46
CA LEU A 183 -18.62 -16.59 6.33
C LEU A 183 -18.43 -16.97 7.79
N VAL A 184 -17.84 -16.06 8.56
CA VAL A 184 -17.86 -16.08 10.02
C VAL A 184 -18.58 -14.85 10.54
N LYS A 185 -19.40 -15.06 11.57
CA LYS A 185 -19.94 -14.03 12.44
C LYS A 185 -18.99 -13.86 13.62
N LEU A 186 -18.40 -12.69 13.74
CA LEU A 186 -17.69 -12.26 14.93
C LEU A 186 -18.71 -11.65 15.89
N THR A 187 -19.00 -12.35 16.97
CA THR A 187 -19.82 -11.82 18.06
C THR A 187 -18.88 -11.08 19.02
N THR A 188 -19.18 -9.83 19.33
CA THR A 188 -18.29 -8.96 20.12
C THR A 188 -19.05 -8.32 21.28
N ASP A 189 -18.34 -7.72 22.23
CA ASP A 189 -18.96 -6.99 23.34
C ASP A 189 -19.68 -5.69 22.91
N LYS A 190 -19.64 -5.32 21.63
CA LYS A 190 -20.21 -4.07 21.11
C LYS A 190 -21.18 -4.24 19.95
N PHE A 191 -20.86 -5.12 19.00
CA PHE A 191 -21.67 -5.38 17.81
C PHE A 191 -21.29 -6.70 17.15
N ASP A 192 -22.12 -7.18 16.24
CA ASP A 192 -21.79 -8.32 15.41
C ASP A 192 -21.23 -7.90 14.06
N LEU A 193 -20.20 -8.59 13.60
CA LEU A 193 -19.58 -8.34 12.30
C LEU A 193 -19.50 -9.62 11.49
N THR A 194 -20.00 -9.61 10.27
CA THR A 194 -19.93 -10.77 9.38
C THR A 194 -18.90 -10.52 8.29
N CYS A 195 -17.94 -11.43 8.17
CA CYS A 195 -16.86 -11.33 7.20
C CYS A 195 -16.38 -12.73 6.77
N THR A 196 -15.55 -12.79 5.74
CA THR A 196 -14.89 -14.04 5.37
C THR A 196 -13.94 -14.53 6.49
N PRO A 197 -13.81 -15.83 6.77
CA PRO A 197 -13.01 -16.37 7.88
C PRO A 197 -11.54 -15.91 7.91
N GLU A 198 -11.03 -15.52 6.77
CA GLU A 198 -9.62 -15.20 6.54
C GLU A 198 -9.33 -13.71 6.67
N HIS A 199 -10.37 -12.88 6.90
CA HIS A 199 -10.25 -11.44 7.01
C HIS A 199 -9.28 -11.07 8.13
N LEU A 200 -8.27 -10.25 7.83
CA LEU A 200 -7.31 -9.82 8.84
C LEU A 200 -7.83 -8.62 9.62
N PHE A 201 -7.65 -8.68 10.94
CA PHE A 201 -7.95 -7.62 11.89
C PHE A 201 -6.72 -7.28 12.72
N TYR A 202 -6.55 -5.98 12.99
CA TYR A 202 -5.41 -5.48 13.76
C TYR A 202 -5.64 -5.58 15.28
N LEU A 203 -4.76 -6.31 15.99
CA LEU A 203 -4.88 -6.64 17.41
C LEU A 203 -4.27 -5.57 18.34
N ARG A 204 -3.02 -5.15 18.14
CA ARG A 204 -2.26 -4.37 19.13
C ARG A 204 -1.35 -3.30 18.52
N SER A 205 -1.21 -2.16 19.20
CA SER A 205 -0.41 -1.01 18.78
C SER A 205 1.08 -1.36 18.66
N GLY A 206 1.66 -1.11 17.49
CA GLY A 206 3.04 -1.49 17.13
C GLY A 206 3.17 -1.58 15.61
N HIS A 207 4.17 -2.31 15.12
CA HIS A 207 4.16 -2.78 13.73
C HIS A 207 3.57 -4.21 13.71
N ASP A 208 2.73 -4.50 12.73
CA ASP A 208 2.39 -5.86 12.27
C ASP A 208 1.73 -6.86 13.27
N HIS A 209 0.60 -6.49 13.89
CA HIS A 209 -0.18 -7.39 14.75
C HIS A 209 -1.54 -7.72 14.13
N TRP A 210 -1.58 -8.63 13.16
CA TRP A 210 -2.81 -9.02 12.43
C TRP A 210 -3.25 -10.44 12.75
N ALA A 211 -4.56 -10.67 12.92
CA ALA A 211 -5.13 -12.01 13.04
C ALA A 211 -6.36 -12.22 12.15
N LYS A 212 -6.51 -13.45 11.66
CA LYS A 212 -7.64 -13.87 10.83
C LYS A 212 -8.91 -13.95 11.66
N ALA A 213 -10.04 -13.55 11.09
CA ALA A 213 -11.36 -13.56 11.71
C ALA A 213 -11.67 -14.88 12.44
N LYS A 214 -11.40 -16.02 11.79
CA LYS A 214 -11.61 -17.37 12.35
C LYS A 214 -10.83 -17.67 13.63
N ASN A 215 -9.73 -16.95 13.86
CA ASN A 215 -8.82 -17.15 15.00
C ASN A 215 -8.95 -16.04 16.05
N LEU A 216 -10.05 -15.27 16.02
CA LEU A 216 -10.24 -14.14 16.92
C LEU A 216 -10.97 -14.47 18.21
N ARG A 217 -11.48 -15.70 18.39
CA ARG A 217 -12.19 -16.09 19.63
C ARG A 217 -11.36 -15.73 20.87
N ASN A 218 -11.97 -15.02 21.82
CA ASN A 218 -11.35 -14.54 23.06
C ASN A 218 -10.17 -13.54 22.87
N LYS A 219 -10.05 -12.89 21.71
CA LYS A 219 -9.03 -11.84 21.47
C LYS A 219 -9.63 -10.44 21.59
N GLU A 220 -8.76 -9.46 21.86
CA GLU A 220 -9.09 -8.04 21.88
C GLU A 220 -8.52 -7.31 20.66
N LEU A 221 -9.34 -6.46 20.03
CA LEU A 221 -8.95 -5.60 18.92
C LEU A 221 -8.93 -4.14 19.34
N HIS A 222 -8.10 -3.34 18.66
CA HIS A 222 -8.20 -1.88 18.75
C HIS A 222 -9.56 -1.42 18.24
N TYR A 223 -10.29 -0.68 19.08
CA TYR A 223 -11.58 -0.13 18.72
C TYR A 223 -11.52 1.38 18.66
N PHE A 224 -11.85 1.91 17.48
CA PHE A 224 -11.83 3.33 17.20
C PHE A 224 -13.11 4.06 17.61
N GLY A 225 -14.15 3.33 18.03
CA GLY A 225 -15.46 3.92 18.29
C GLY A 225 -16.33 3.97 17.04
N TYR A 226 -17.62 4.23 17.26
CA TYR A 226 -18.59 4.45 16.20
C TYR A 226 -19.04 5.91 16.24
N GLY A 227 -19.07 6.54 15.06
CA GLY A 227 -19.53 7.91 14.90
C GLY A 227 -21.05 7.93 14.76
N HIS A 228 -21.67 8.95 15.34
CA HIS A 228 -23.12 9.15 15.25
C HIS A 228 -23.46 10.25 14.25
N GLU A 229 -24.67 10.20 13.71
CA GLU A 229 -25.17 11.26 12.83
C GLU A 229 -25.38 12.56 13.61
N ILE A 230 -25.23 13.70 12.91
CA ILE A 230 -25.51 15.01 13.50
C ILE A 230 -27.03 15.20 13.45
N ASN A 231 -27.69 14.91 14.57
CA ASN A 231 -29.10 15.20 14.79
C ASN A 231 -29.27 16.55 15.51
N ASP A 232 -30.53 16.94 15.73
CA ASP A 232 -30.83 18.24 16.31
C ASP A 232 -30.37 18.38 17.77
N GLU A 233 -30.35 17.29 18.53
CA GLU A 233 -29.75 17.25 19.88
C GLU A 233 -28.25 17.51 19.85
N PHE A 234 -27.52 16.90 18.90
CA PHE A 234 -26.11 17.18 18.69
C PHE A 234 -25.87 18.64 18.32
N LYS A 235 -26.64 19.18 17.37
CA LYS A 235 -26.50 20.59 16.94
C LYS A 235 -26.75 21.53 18.11
N ARG A 236 -27.79 21.27 18.91
CA ARG A 236 -28.10 22.04 20.12
C ARG A 236 -26.96 21.96 21.13
N GLY A 237 -26.44 20.76 21.40
CA GLY A 237 -25.29 20.58 22.27
C GLY A 237 -24.06 21.35 21.78
N TRP A 238 -23.75 21.26 20.49
CA TRP A 238 -22.60 21.97 19.89
C TRP A 238 -22.75 23.48 19.98
N LEU A 239 -23.95 24.02 19.73
CA LEU A 239 -24.25 25.44 19.93
C LEU A 239 -24.03 25.84 21.41
N SER A 240 -24.53 25.06 22.37
CA SER A 240 -24.31 25.31 23.80
C SER A 240 -22.82 25.31 24.15
N GLY A 241 -22.06 24.31 23.68
CA GLY A 241 -20.63 24.22 23.95
C GLY A 241 -19.82 25.36 23.32
N VAL A 242 -20.20 25.83 22.13
CA VAL A 242 -19.54 27.00 21.53
C VAL A 242 -19.90 28.29 22.27
N ALA A 243 -21.14 28.43 22.71
CA ALA A 243 -21.60 29.59 23.46
C ALA A 243 -20.93 29.69 24.84
N ASP A 244 -20.71 28.57 25.52
CA ASP A 244 -20.02 28.51 26.82
C ASP A 244 -18.49 28.69 26.70
N GLY A 245 -17.93 28.43 25.51
CA GLY A 245 -16.51 28.67 25.22
C GLY A 245 -16.23 30.11 24.79
N ASP A 246 -16.68 30.48 23.59
CA ASP A 246 -16.35 31.76 22.92
C ASP A 246 -17.54 32.74 22.83
N GLY A 247 -18.71 32.35 23.36
CA GLY A 247 -19.91 33.17 23.37
C GLY A 247 -19.97 34.14 24.55
N SER A 248 -20.71 35.24 24.39
CA SER A 248 -20.90 36.24 25.44
C SER A 248 -22.30 36.84 25.37
N PHE A 249 -23.05 36.69 26.46
CA PHE A 249 -24.28 37.43 26.70
C PHE A 249 -23.96 38.74 27.43
N TYR A 250 -24.52 39.84 26.97
CA TYR A 250 -24.32 41.15 27.58
C TYR A 250 -25.65 41.91 27.69
N SER A 251 -25.73 42.78 28.69
CA SER A 251 -26.84 43.73 28.87
C SER A 251 -26.30 45.16 28.79
N GLN A 252 -27.03 46.03 28.09
CA GLN A 252 -26.74 47.46 28.02
C GLN A 252 -28.07 48.20 28.21
N GLY A 253 -28.34 48.62 29.45
CA GLY A 253 -29.68 49.08 29.86
C GLY A 253 -30.71 47.95 29.75
N ASN A 254 -31.87 48.23 29.14
CA ASN A 254 -32.93 47.24 28.89
C ASN A 254 -32.68 46.32 27.67
N ARG A 255 -31.56 46.48 26.96
CA ARG A 255 -31.24 45.69 25.76
C ARG A 255 -30.28 44.55 26.11
N PHE A 256 -30.68 43.33 25.78
CA PHE A 256 -29.85 42.13 25.88
C PHE A 256 -29.32 41.76 24.50
N GLY A 257 -28.04 41.36 24.43
CA GLY A 257 -27.37 40.93 23.22
C GLY A 257 -26.57 39.64 23.43
N PHE A 258 -26.36 38.91 22.34
CA PHE A 258 -25.42 37.79 22.27
C PHE A 258 -24.36 38.09 21.21
N LEU A 259 -23.10 37.77 21.54
CA LEU A 259 -21.95 37.93 20.68
C LEU A 259 -21.12 36.64 20.69
N LEU A 260 -20.82 36.11 19.52
CA LEU A 260 -19.79 35.08 19.32
C LEU A 260 -18.63 35.72 18.57
N LYS A 261 -17.44 35.77 19.18
CA LYS A 261 -16.23 36.34 18.57
C LYS A 261 -15.14 35.28 18.51
N ALA A 262 -14.78 34.83 17.29
CA ALA A 262 -13.74 33.81 17.14
C ALA A 262 -12.89 34.03 15.88
N LYS A 263 -11.67 33.47 15.89
CA LYS A 263 -10.75 33.51 14.74
C LYS A 263 -11.07 32.49 13.65
N ASP A 264 -11.90 31.51 13.97
CA ASP A 264 -12.25 30.42 13.06
C ASP A 264 -13.54 30.73 12.28
N PHE A 265 -13.41 30.89 10.96
CA PHE A 265 -14.55 31.19 10.10
C PHE A 265 -15.56 30.04 10.03
N GLU A 266 -15.10 28.79 9.94
CA GLU A 266 -15.96 27.61 9.81
C GLU A 266 -16.84 27.46 11.05
N MET A 267 -16.29 27.74 12.23
CA MET A 267 -17.03 27.74 13.49
C MET A 267 -18.12 28.81 13.53
N VAL A 268 -17.78 30.08 13.28
CA VAL A 268 -18.76 31.19 13.34
C VAL A 268 -19.87 31.00 12.30
N ASN A 269 -19.51 30.59 11.09
CA ASN A 269 -20.48 30.33 10.03
C ASN A 269 -21.41 29.16 10.38
N THR A 270 -20.88 28.06 10.93
CA THR A 270 -21.68 26.92 11.38
C THR A 270 -22.64 27.32 12.50
N PHE A 271 -22.16 28.10 13.49
CA PHE A 271 -22.98 28.58 14.60
C PHE A 271 -24.15 29.42 14.11
N ILE A 272 -23.90 30.39 13.24
CA ILE A 272 -24.95 31.23 12.65
C ILE A 272 -25.97 30.35 11.91
N ASN A 273 -25.51 29.43 11.05
CA ASN A 273 -26.39 28.59 10.25
C ASN A 273 -27.27 27.68 11.11
N TRP A 274 -26.70 27.03 12.13
CA TRP A 274 -27.47 26.14 13.02
C TRP A 274 -28.37 26.91 13.97
N ALA A 275 -27.95 28.07 14.49
CA ALA A 275 -28.82 28.92 15.29
C ALA A 275 -30.01 29.43 14.46
N ASN A 276 -29.78 29.87 13.21
CA ASN A 276 -30.83 30.27 12.27
C ASN A 276 -31.77 29.10 11.94
N TYR A 277 -31.25 27.89 11.77
CA TYR A 277 -32.06 26.68 11.56
C TYR A 277 -33.05 26.44 12.72
N PHE A 278 -32.67 26.76 13.96
CA PHE A 278 -33.56 26.70 15.13
C PHE A 278 -34.41 27.98 15.34
N GLY A 279 -34.42 28.91 14.38
CA GLY A 279 -35.24 30.12 14.43
C GLY A 279 -34.62 31.28 15.21
N PHE A 280 -33.32 31.26 15.51
CA PHE A 280 -32.62 32.37 16.16
C PHE A 280 -31.87 33.21 15.10
N PRO A 281 -32.32 34.43 14.77
CA PRO A 281 -31.85 35.18 13.60
C PRO A 281 -30.48 35.86 13.85
N LEU A 282 -29.42 35.07 13.99
CA LEU A 282 -28.06 35.57 14.13
C LEU A 282 -27.57 36.16 12.81
N ARG A 283 -26.90 37.30 12.92
CA ARG A 283 -26.28 38.00 11.78
C ARG A 283 -24.77 37.99 11.90
N ARG A 284 -24.10 37.96 10.76
CA ARG A 284 -22.66 38.13 10.67
C ARG A 284 -22.29 39.61 10.76
N ALA A 285 -21.25 39.95 11.52
CA ALA A 285 -20.78 41.32 11.69
C ALA A 285 -19.25 41.40 11.47
N ASP A 286 -18.80 41.70 10.26
CA ASP A 286 -17.39 41.56 9.87
C ASP A 286 -16.49 42.78 10.22
N TYR A 287 -16.87 43.64 11.17
CA TYR A 287 -16.13 44.88 11.43
C TYR A 287 -14.73 44.68 12.06
N LEU A 288 -14.48 43.54 12.72
CA LEU A 288 -13.13 43.15 13.22
C LEU A 288 -12.40 42.16 12.29
N LYS A 289 -12.86 42.00 11.04
CA LYS A 289 -12.23 41.06 10.09
C LYS A 289 -10.77 41.44 9.79
N LYS A 290 -10.43 42.74 9.83
CA LYS A 290 -9.04 43.23 9.69
C LYS A 290 -8.12 42.78 10.83
N GLU A 291 -8.67 42.49 12.01
CA GLU A 291 -7.94 41.95 13.17
C GLU A 291 -7.94 40.41 13.20
N GLY A 292 -8.50 39.76 12.17
CA GLY A 292 -8.58 38.31 12.04
C GLY A 292 -9.71 37.64 12.83
N TYR A 293 -10.71 38.41 13.28
CA TYR A 293 -11.88 37.89 14.01
C TYR A 293 -13.14 37.90 13.14
N PHE A 294 -13.93 36.85 13.27
CA PHE A 294 -15.28 36.72 12.72
C PHE A 294 -16.29 36.82 13.85
N ILE A 295 -17.44 37.44 13.57
CA ILE A 295 -18.44 37.73 14.60
C ILE A 295 -19.82 37.28 14.16
N GLY A 296 -20.49 36.53 15.02
CA GLY A 296 -21.94 36.30 14.99
C GLY A 296 -22.61 37.12 16.09
N ARG A 297 -23.68 37.85 15.76
CA ARG A 297 -24.36 38.73 16.70
C ARG A 297 -25.88 38.57 16.62
N LEU A 298 -26.53 38.61 17.78
CA LEU A 298 -27.98 38.72 17.93
C LEU A 298 -28.29 39.85 18.91
N THR A 299 -29.08 40.84 18.49
CA THR A 299 -29.38 42.04 19.29
C THR A 299 -30.85 42.16 19.68
N LEU A 300 -31.73 41.33 19.11
CA LEU A 300 -33.16 41.35 19.44
C LEU A 300 -33.37 40.69 20.79
N THR A 301 -33.66 41.50 21.81
CA THR A 301 -33.73 41.07 23.22
C THR A 301 -34.63 39.86 23.47
N GLU A 302 -35.79 39.79 22.82
CA GLU A 302 -36.70 38.64 22.92
C GLU A 302 -36.02 37.33 22.46
N TYR A 303 -35.38 37.37 21.28
CA TYR A 303 -34.66 36.22 20.73
C TYR A 303 -33.41 35.87 21.52
N VAL A 304 -32.71 36.86 22.11
CA VAL A 304 -31.55 36.63 22.97
C VAL A 304 -31.95 35.86 24.24
N LYS A 305 -33.06 36.23 24.88
CA LYS A 305 -33.59 35.50 26.04
C LYS A 305 -34.00 34.08 25.66
N LYS A 306 -34.68 33.90 24.51
CA LYS A 306 -35.05 32.58 23.97
C LYS A 306 -33.82 31.73 23.66
N LEU A 307 -32.78 32.32 23.06
CA LEU A 307 -31.52 31.65 22.78
C LEU A 307 -30.82 31.21 24.08
N GLN A 308 -30.76 32.09 25.08
CA GLN A 308 -30.16 31.76 26.38
C GLN A 308 -30.87 30.58 27.05
N ALA A 309 -32.21 30.53 26.99
CA ALA A 309 -33.00 29.40 27.50
C ALA A 309 -32.80 28.12 26.66
N PHE A 310 -32.63 28.25 25.35
CA PHE A 310 -32.40 27.12 24.44
C PHE A 310 -31.04 26.45 24.64
N LEU A 311 -30.00 27.22 24.96
CA LEU A 311 -28.64 26.73 25.16
C LEU A 311 -28.43 26.03 26.52
N THR A 312 -29.49 25.82 27.30
CA THR A 312 -29.45 25.05 28.55
C THR A 312 -28.91 23.63 28.35
N HIS A 313 -28.13 23.17 29.34
CA HIS A 313 -27.43 21.89 29.32
C HIS A 313 -28.39 20.70 29.38
N GLY A 314 -28.42 19.89 28.32
CA GLY A 314 -29.18 18.64 28.26
C GLY A 314 -28.45 17.46 28.89
N ASN A 315 -29.18 16.39 29.20
CA ASN A 315 -28.63 15.14 29.76
C ASN A 315 -28.54 14.00 28.73
N ARG A 316 -29.01 14.22 27.49
CA ARG A 316 -29.00 13.22 26.42
C ARG A 316 -27.59 13.00 25.88
N THR A 317 -27.30 11.78 25.45
CA THR A 317 -25.98 11.38 24.94
C THR A 317 -25.56 12.17 23.69
N ASP A 318 -26.48 12.44 22.75
CA ASP A 318 -26.16 13.21 21.55
C ASP A 318 -25.92 14.69 21.85
N PHE A 319 -26.68 15.26 22.79
CA PHE A 319 -26.40 16.59 23.31
C PHE A 319 -24.99 16.65 23.91
N ALA A 320 -24.62 15.68 24.75
CA ALA A 320 -23.30 15.60 25.36
C ALA A 320 -22.17 15.49 24.31
N ARG A 321 -22.35 14.71 23.24
CA ARG A 321 -21.42 14.64 22.10
C ARG A 321 -21.24 15.99 21.43
N GLY A 322 -22.36 16.63 21.11
CA GLY A 322 -22.38 17.96 20.50
C GLY A 322 -21.67 18.98 21.39
N TYR A 323 -22.02 19.03 22.67
CA TYR A 323 -21.46 19.94 23.65
C TYR A 323 -19.94 19.81 23.76
N LEU A 324 -19.44 18.58 23.89
CA LEU A 324 -18.00 18.32 23.95
C LEU A 324 -17.29 18.71 22.65
N ALA A 325 -17.92 18.52 21.49
CA ALA A 325 -17.37 18.94 20.21
C ALA A 325 -17.33 20.47 20.09
N GLY A 326 -18.39 21.18 20.51
CA GLY A 326 -18.46 22.64 20.52
C GLY A 326 -17.42 23.28 21.45
N MET A 327 -17.27 22.72 22.65
CA MET A 327 -16.23 23.12 23.59
C MET A 327 -14.82 22.86 23.04
N TYR A 328 -14.60 21.74 22.34
CA TYR A 328 -13.30 21.46 21.72
C TYR A 328 -13.02 22.36 20.51
N ASP A 329 -14.04 22.68 19.72
CA ASP A 329 -13.92 23.58 18.56
C ASP A 329 -13.57 25.00 19.02
N SER A 330 -14.14 25.46 20.13
CA SER A 330 -13.85 26.76 20.75
C SER A 330 -12.51 26.73 21.50
N GLU A 331 -12.47 26.08 22.65
CA GLU A 331 -11.36 26.14 23.62
C GLU A 331 -10.41 24.94 23.55
N GLY A 332 -10.67 23.98 22.64
CA GLY A 332 -9.85 22.79 22.52
C GLY A 332 -8.51 23.05 21.81
N THR A 333 -7.45 22.43 22.29
CA THR A 333 -6.16 22.40 21.61
C THR A 333 -5.87 20.99 21.10
N GLY A 334 -5.32 20.94 19.89
CA GLY A 334 -4.83 19.71 19.26
C GLY A 334 -3.71 19.05 20.07
N PRO A 335 -3.54 17.73 19.94
CA PRO A 335 -2.36 17.08 20.46
C PRO A 335 -1.13 17.60 19.72
N HIS A 336 -0.37 18.45 20.39
CA HIS A 336 1.04 18.70 20.05
C HIS A 336 1.89 17.56 20.64
N LYS A 337 3.14 17.80 21.04
CA LYS A 337 4.16 16.81 21.45
C LYS A 337 3.69 15.66 22.38
N VAL A 338 2.58 15.81 23.11
CA VAL A 338 2.10 14.89 24.17
C VAL A 338 1.01 13.90 23.72
N LYS A 339 0.54 13.94 22.45
CA LYS A 339 -0.51 13.04 21.92
C LYS A 339 -1.85 13.04 22.68
N GLN A 340 -2.20 14.15 23.32
CA GLN A 340 -3.45 14.35 24.08
C GLN A 340 -4.22 15.56 23.56
N ALA A 341 -5.54 15.47 23.51
CA ALA A 341 -6.41 16.63 23.27
C ALA A 341 -6.69 17.31 24.61
N VAL A 342 -6.71 18.64 24.65
CA VAL A 342 -6.93 19.40 25.89
C VAL A 342 -8.03 20.42 25.66
N ILE A 343 -8.99 20.52 26.57
CA ILE A 343 -9.95 21.63 26.65
C ILE A 343 -9.58 22.45 27.89
N TYR A 344 -9.43 23.75 27.75
CA TYR A 344 -9.18 24.66 28.86
C TYR A 344 -10.42 25.52 29.13
N ASN A 345 -10.69 25.81 30.40
CA ASN A 345 -11.67 26.82 30.79
C ASN A 345 -11.38 27.29 32.22
N ASN A 346 -11.75 28.53 32.53
CA ASN A 346 -11.55 29.12 33.87
C ASN A 346 -12.76 28.86 34.79
N ASP A 347 -13.94 28.58 34.22
CA ASP A 347 -15.12 28.25 35.00
C ASP A 347 -15.11 26.76 35.38
N LYS A 348 -14.99 26.51 36.69
CA LYS A 348 -15.02 25.16 37.25
C LYS A 348 -16.34 24.42 36.95
N LYS A 349 -17.48 25.12 36.85
CA LYS A 349 -18.78 24.49 36.52
C LYS A 349 -18.76 23.87 35.13
N ILE A 350 -18.16 24.56 34.15
CA ILE A 350 -17.97 24.03 32.79
C ILE A 350 -17.09 22.79 32.83
N ILE A 351 -16.00 22.81 33.61
CA ILE A 351 -15.08 21.68 33.76
C ILE A 351 -15.77 20.46 34.39
N ASP A 352 -16.59 20.68 35.41
CA ASP A 352 -17.37 19.63 36.07
C ASP A 352 -18.41 19.04 35.09
N LEU A 353 -19.03 19.87 34.26
CA LEU A 353 -19.95 19.43 33.21
C LEU A 353 -19.24 18.63 32.10
N LEU A 354 -18.08 19.08 31.63
CA LEU A 354 -17.23 18.33 30.68
C LEU A 354 -16.91 16.94 31.22
N SER A 355 -16.59 16.86 32.52
CA SER A 355 -16.32 15.59 33.22
C SER A 355 -17.53 14.66 33.23
N VAL A 356 -18.74 15.18 33.50
CA VAL A 356 -19.99 14.41 33.43
C VAL A 356 -20.22 13.85 32.02
N TYR A 357 -20.10 14.67 30.99
CA TYR A 357 -20.32 14.24 29.61
C TYR A 357 -19.24 13.26 29.11
N LEU A 358 -17.97 13.47 29.47
CA LEU A 358 -16.91 12.53 29.10
C LEU A 358 -17.11 11.16 29.79
N LYS A 359 -17.57 11.14 31.05
CA LYS A 359 -17.95 9.91 31.75
C LYS A 359 -19.15 9.22 31.07
N LEU A 360 -20.18 9.99 30.70
CA LEU A 360 -21.35 9.47 29.98
C LEU A 360 -20.96 8.79 28.66
N LEU A 361 -19.97 9.32 27.95
CA LEU A 361 -19.46 8.74 26.70
C LEU A 361 -18.41 7.64 26.90
N GLY A 362 -18.00 7.36 28.14
CA GLY A 362 -16.94 6.40 28.47
C GLY A 362 -15.57 6.83 27.93
N VAL A 363 -15.33 8.12 27.75
CA VAL A 363 -14.04 8.65 27.26
C VAL A 363 -13.11 8.88 28.45
N HIS A 364 -11.90 8.33 28.41
CA HIS A 364 -10.92 8.54 29.48
C HIS A 364 -10.27 9.92 29.42
N PHE A 365 -10.34 10.65 30.53
CA PHE A 365 -9.74 11.97 30.70
C PHE A 365 -9.09 12.14 32.08
N LYS A 366 -8.32 13.21 32.24
CA LYS A 366 -7.76 13.66 33.52
C LYS A 366 -7.89 15.18 33.62
N ILE A 367 -8.25 15.67 34.80
CA ILE A 367 -8.37 17.10 35.09
C ILE A 367 -7.11 17.55 35.83
N TYR A 368 -6.59 18.72 35.47
CA TYR A 368 -5.43 19.33 36.12
C TYR A 368 -5.68 20.82 36.30
N LYS A 369 -5.14 21.37 37.38
CA LYS A 369 -5.04 22.81 37.58
C LYS A 369 -3.64 23.25 37.17
N ASP A 370 -3.51 24.17 36.21
CA ASP A 370 -2.21 24.69 35.81
C ASP A 370 -1.83 25.92 36.63
N THR A 371 -0.91 25.75 37.56
CA THR A 371 -0.42 26.83 38.45
C THR A 371 0.77 27.60 37.86
N ARG A 372 1.28 27.23 36.67
CA ARG A 372 2.55 27.75 36.11
C ARG A 372 2.41 28.95 35.16
N ARG A 373 1.23 29.19 34.59
CA ARG A 373 0.97 30.36 33.72
C ARG A 373 0.49 31.54 34.56
N GLY A 374 1.39 32.06 35.40
CA GLY A 374 1.23 33.36 36.04
C GLY A 374 1.55 34.49 35.06
N GLY A 375 0.62 34.81 34.16
CA GLY A 375 0.55 36.13 33.53
C GLY A 375 -0.30 37.08 34.38
N TYR A 376 -0.35 38.37 34.02
CA TYR A 376 -0.93 39.52 34.75
C TYR A 376 -2.33 39.33 35.40
N TYR A 377 -3.08 38.27 35.05
CA TYR A 377 -4.33 37.86 35.69
C TYR A 377 -4.13 36.49 36.38
N LYS A 378 -4.11 36.51 37.72
CA LYS A 378 -4.12 35.31 38.58
C LYS A 378 -5.46 34.57 38.46
N ASN A 379 -5.68 33.81 37.39
CA ASN A 379 -6.86 32.95 37.27
C ASN A 379 -6.45 31.47 37.26
N ASP A 380 -7.23 30.67 38.00
CA ASP A 380 -7.10 29.22 38.06
C ASP A 380 -7.49 28.60 36.71
N ASN A 381 -6.51 28.23 35.88
CA ASN A 381 -6.79 27.57 34.60
C ASN A 381 -6.96 26.06 34.81
N TYR A 382 -8.16 25.55 34.53
CA TYR A 382 -8.46 24.12 34.59
C TYR A 382 -8.31 23.48 33.21
N HIS A 383 -7.59 22.37 33.13
CA HIS A 383 -7.33 21.63 31.90
C HIS A 383 -7.95 20.25 31.96
N VAL A 384 -8.83 19.94 31.01
CA VAL A 384 -9.34 18.58 30.78
C VAL A 384 -8.51 17.93 29.69
N LYS A 385 -7.61 17.00 30.06
CA LYS A 385 -6.78 16.24 29.11
C LYS A 385 -7.45 14.93 28.73
N ILE A 386 -7.68 14.74 27.45
CA ILE A 386 -8.31 13.56 26.85
C ILE A 386 -7.21 12.65 26.30
N ASN A 387 -7.16 11.41 26.80
CA ASN A 387 -6.06 10.48 26.51
C ASN A 387 -6.34 9.53 25.33
N ASN A 388 -7.60 9.25 25.01
CA ASN A 388 -8.00 8.45 23.84
C ASN A 388 -8.56 9.35 22.73
N VAL A 389 -7.70 10.21 22.19
CA VAL A 389 -8.09 11.22 21.19
C VAL A 389 -8.83 10.63 19.99
N PRO A 390 -8.41 9.49 19.39
CA PRO A 390 -9.13 8.93 18.25
C PRO A 390 -10.59 8.60 18.54
N GLU A 391 -10.86 7.96 19.67
CA GLU A 391 -12.24 7.63 20.05
C GLU A 391 -13.05 8.87 20.41
N PHE A 392 -12.45 9.84 21.11
CA PHE A 392 -13.10 11.13 21.39
C PHE A 392 -13.52 11.83 20.10
N PHE A 393 -12.63 11.88 19.10
CA PHE A 393 -12.88 12.53 17.82
C PHE A 393 -13.96 11.81 17.02
N ILE A 394 -13.97 10.47 17.04
CA ILE A 394 -14.97 9.69 16.32
C ILE A 394 -16.35 9.77 16.99
N LYS A 395 -16.41 9.76 18.33
CA LYS A 395 -17.67 9.87 19.09
C LYS A 395 -18.27 11.27 19.07
N CYS A 396 -17.44 12.30 19.23
CA CYS A 396 -17.91 13.68 19.39
C CYS A 396 -17.88 14.45 18.07
N ARG A 397 -17.00 14.09 17.13
CA ARG A 397 -16.91 14.68 15.79
C ARG A 397 -16.81 16.22 15.80
N PRO A 398 -15.62 16.78 16.10
CA PRO A 398 -15.36 18.21 15.93
C PRO A 398 -15.78 18.68 14.53
N ILE A 399 -16.47 19.83 14.46
CA ILE A 399 -17.06 20.34 13.21
C ILE A 399 -16.03 21.14 12.42
N ILE A 400 -15.05 21.73 13.08
CA ILE A 400 -13.98 22.45 12.40
C ILE A 400 -13.01 21.46 11.72
N SER A 401 -12.81 21.61 10.42
CA SER A 401 -11.96 20.78 9.57
C SER A 401 -10.51 20.75 10.06
N ARG A 402 -9.89 21.92 10.31
CA ARG A 402 -8.51 21.98 10.84
C ARG A 402 -8.36 21.31 12.22
N LYS A 403 -9.44 21.28 13.02
CA LYS A 403 -9.42 20.62 14.34
C LYS A 403 -9.57 19.11 14.17
N ARG A 404 -10.33 18.62 13.19
CA ARG A 404 -10.36 17.17 12.85
C ARG A 404 -9.02 16.65 12.36
N GLU A 405 -8.28 17.43 11.57
CA GLU A 405 -6.96 17.04 11.06
C GLU A 405 -5.92 16.78 12.16
N ASN A 406 -6.14 17.27 13.38
CA ASN A 406 -5.36 16.88 14.55
C ASN A 406 -5.34 15.36 14.79
N LEU A 407 -6.34 14.62 14.30
CA LEU A 407 -6.37 13.16 14.33
C LEU A 407 -5.20 12.54 13.55
N LEU A 408 -4.74 13.18 12.46
CA LEU A 408 -3.65 12.70 11.61
C LEU A 408 -2.28 12.74 12.32
N ARG A 409 -2.18 13.48 13.43
CA ARG A 409 -0.99 13.51 14.28
C ARG A 409 -0.93 12.31 15.23
N MET A 410 -1.97 11.49 15.27
CA MET A 410 -2.10 10.35 16.18
C MET A 410 -1.52 9.07 15.60
N THR A 411 -1.06 8.22 16.51
CA THR A 411 -0.60 6.86 16.22
C THR A 411 -1.61 5.85 16.74
N LEU A 412 -1.55 4.61 16.27
CA LEU A 412 -2.37 3.51 16.84
C LEU A 412 -2.18 3.33 18.36
N LYS A 413 -1.02 3.70 18.93
CA LYS A 413 -0.78 3.70 20.39
C LYS A 413 -1.71 4.64 21.16
N SER A 414 -2.26 5.65 20.49
CA SER A 414 -3.22 6.62 21.05
C SER A 414 -4.63 6.02 21.16
N VAL A 415 -4.94 4.94 20.43
CA VAL A 415 -6.22 4.24 20.51
C VAL A 415 -6.22 3.33 21.75
N LYS A 416 -6.85 3.78 22.83
CA LYS A 416 -6.88 3.06 24.11
C LYS A 416 -8.04 2.07 24.22
N SER A 417 -9.11 2.30 23.48
CA SER A 417 -10.29 1.43 23.50
C SER A 417 -10.06 0.09 22.82
N ARG A 418 -10.71 -0.91 23.40
CA ARG A 418 -10.65 -2.31 22.99
C ARG A 418 -12.05 -2.84 22.74
N LEU A 419 -12.13 -3.82 21.85
CA LEU A 419 -13.31 -4.60 21.58
C LEU A 419 -12.95 -6.07 21.74
N LYS A 420 -13.71 -6.78 22.55
CA LYS A 420 -13.53 -8.19 22.87
C LYS A 420 -14.34 -9.03 21.89
N ILE A 421 -13.70 -10.01 21.27
CA ILE A 421 -14.36 -10.99 20.43
C ILE A 421 -14.82 -12.14 21.33
N LEU A 422 -16.12 -12.20 21.58
CA LEU A 422 -16.75 -13.20 22.45
C LEU A 422 -16.83 -14.55 21.75
N ASP A 423 -17.22 -14.55 20.48
CA ASP A 423 -17.34 -15.79 19.73
C ASP A 423 -17.09 -15.62 18.22
N VAL A 424 -16.80 -16.74 17.56
CA VAL A 424 -16.63 -16.80 16.11
C VAL A 424 -17.46 -17.95 15.55
N ILE A 425 -18.59 -17.63 14.93
CA ILE A 425 -19.60 -18.59 14.49
C ILE A 425 -19.56 -18.71 12.97
N ASN A 426 -19.42 -19.92 12.43
CA ASN A 426 -19.52 -20.15 10.99
C ASN A 426 -20.96 -19.94 10.51
N ILE A 427 -21.14 -19.15 9.45
CA ILE A 427 -22.42 -18.97 8.78
C ILE A 427 -22.34 -19.62 7.40
N ASN A 428 -23.24 -20.56 7.11
CA ASN A 428 -23.36 -21.20 5.80
C ASN A 428 -24.58 -20.64 5.02
N LYS A 429 -24.56 -19.32 4.75
CA LYS A 429 -25.63 -18.63 4.01
C LYS A 429 -25.03 -17.86 2.84
N LYS A 430 -25.58 -18.07 1.64
CA LYS A 430 -25.14 -17.35 0.42
C LYS A 430 -25.42 -15.85 0.61
N THR A 431 -24.35 -15.06 0.66
CA THR A 431 -24.41 -13.64 1.00
C THR A 431 -23.50 -12.86 0.07
N LYS A 432 -23.95 -11.68 -0.36
CA LYS A 432 -23.13 -10.73 -1.10
C LYS A 432 -22.17 -10.03 -0.14
N VAL A 433 -20.90 -10.07 -0.45
CA VAL A 433 -19.81 -9.52 0.36
C VAL A 433 -19.00 -8.51 -0.47
N TYR A 434 -18.38 -7.55 0.21
CA TYR A 434 -17.74 -6.39 -0.37
C TYR A 434 -16.32 -6.20 0.18
N ASN A 435 -15.41 -5.62 -0.60
CA ASN A 435 -14.09 -5.18 -0.14
C ASN A 435 -13.74 -3.82 -0.73
N LEU A 436 -12.77 -3.12 -0.14
CA LEU A 436 -12.20 -1.88 -0.64
C LEU A 436 -10.69 -1.99 -0.77
N GLU A 437 -10.14 -1.23 -1.70
CA GLU A 437 -8.71 -0.93 -1.75
C GLU A 437 -8.48 0.56 -1.55
N THR A 438 -7.35 0.88 -0.93
CA THR A 438 -6.95 2.25 -0.59
C THR A 438 -5.47 2.43 -0.89
N GLU A 439 -5.02 3.67 -1.07
CA GLU A 439 -3.61 4.01 -1.36
C GLU A 439 -2.60 3.46 -0.32
N VAL A 440 -3.06 3.21 0.91
CA VAL A 440 -2.21 2.67 1.99
C VAL A 440 -2.47 1.20 2.31
N ASN A 441 -3.27 0.51 1.48
CA ASN A 441 -3.60 -0.92 1.60
C ASN A 441 -4.24 -1.31 2.94
N ASN A 442 -4.85 -0.36 3.66
CA ASN A 442 -5.59 -0.63 4.88
C ASN A 442 -6.65 0.44 5.14
N TYR A 443 -7.73 0.06 5.81
CA TYR A 443 -8.82 0.97 6.16
C TYR A 443 -9.50 0.53 7.46
N ILE A 444 -10.32 1.42 8.02
CA ILE A 444 -11.09 1.16 9.24
C ILE A 444 -12.55 0.83 8.90
N VAL A 445 -13.07 -0.27 9.44
CA VAL A 445 -14.42 -0.80 9.24
C VAL A 445 -15.04 -1.22 10.57
N ASN A 446 -16.23 -0.72 10.89
CA ASN A 446 -16.87 -0.81 12.21
C ASN A 446 -15.89 -0.50 13.36
N GLY A 447 -14.98 0.45 13.15
CA GLY A 447 -13.97 0.82 14.14
C GLY A 447 -12.84 -0.18 14.32
N LEU A 448 -12.60 -1.09 13.36
CA LEU A 448 -11.52 -2.08 13.33
C LEU A 448 -10.64 -1.88 12.08
N LEU A 449 -9.32 -2.06 12.17
CA LEU A 449 -8.37 -1.88 11.05
C LEU A 449 -8.11 -3.20 10.30
N VAL A 450 -7.98 -3.16 8.95
CA VAL A 450 -7.84 -4.33 8.02
C VAL A 450 -6.80 -4.13 6.88
N HIS A 451 -6.29 -5.16 6.14
CA HIS A 451 -5.17 -5.07 5.13
C HIS A 451 -5.46 -5.78 3.74
N ASN A 452 -4.49 -6.02 2.80
CA ASN A 452 -4.52 -6.95 1.59
C ASN A 452 -3.10 -7.44 1.03
N CYS A 453 -2.97 -8.54 0.20
CA CYS A 453 -1.96 -8.88 -0.91
C CYS A 453 -1.12 -10.24 -0.90
N ASP A 454 -0.04 -10.53 -1.69
CA ASP A 454 1.02 -11.66 -1.68
C ASP A 454 1.56 -12.14 -3.08
N GLN A 455 2.36 -13.24 -3.24
CA GLN A 455 3.00 -13.70 -4.52
C GLN A 455 2.68 -15.14 -5.01
N GLU A 456 1.57 -15.79 -4.61
CA GLU A 456 1.36 -17.22 -4.92
C GLU A 456 1.10 -17.56 -6.41
N ASP A 457 0.71 -16.60 -7.23
CA ASP A 457 0.24 -16.83 -8.60
C ASP A 457 1.32 -17.25 -9.60
N VAL A 458 2.39 -16.46 -9.73
CA VAL A 458 3.52 -16.78 -10.62
C VAL A 458 4.13 -18.15 -10.25
N MET A 459 4.12 -18.50 -8.98
CA MET A 459 4.71 -19.76 -8.50
C MET A 459 3.92 -20.98 -8.96
N ALA A 460 2.64 -20.83 -9.34
CA ALA A 460 1.81 -21.91 -9.86
C ALA A 460 2.10 -22.27 -11.32
N ILE A 461 2.72 -21.36 -12.08
CA ILE A 461 3.04 -21.56 -13.51
C ILE A 461 4.54 -21.53 -13.80
N ARG A 462 5.39 -21.61 -12.76
CA ARG A 462 6.85 -21.49 -12.87
C ARG A 462 7.50 -22.52 -13.81
N ASP A 463 6.83 -23.63 -14.10
CA ASP A 463 7.33 -24.72 -14.94
C ASP A 463 6.80 -24.66 -16.38
N ALA A 464 6.13 -23.57 -16.77
CA ALA A 464 5.53 -23.39 -18.08
C ALA A 464 6.52 -23.13 -19.23
N GLY A 465 7.82 -23.03 -18.95
CA GLY A 465 8.86 -22.79 -19.96
C GLY A 465 9.08 -21.32 -20.30
N TRP A 466 8.82 -20.41 -19.35
CA TRP A 466 9.02 -18.98 -19.49
C TRP A 466 10.27 -18.51 -18.77
N ILE A 467 10.88 -17.43 -19.25
CA ILE A 467 11.85 -16.66 -18.47
C ILE A 467 11.07 -15.82 -17.45
N ILE A 468 11.37 -15.95 -16.16
CA ILE A 468 10.62 -15.32 -15.08
C ILE A 468 11.55 -14.37 -14.31
N LEU A 469 11.32 -13.07 -14.47
CA LEU A 469 12.08 -12.00 -13.83
C LEU A 469 11.27 -11.38 -12.69
N PHE A 470 11.92 -10.93 -11.61
CA PHE A 470 11.32 -10.25 -10.46
C PHE A 470 11.94 -8.87 -10.25
N ALA A 471 11.12 -7.83 -10.15
CA ALA A 471 11.56 -6.47 -9.87
C ALA A 471 11.54 -6.16 -8.36
N GLU A 472 12.58 -5.46 -7.87
CA GLU A 472 12.62 -4.95 -6.49
C GLU A 472 11.85 -3.64 -6.32
N ASN A 473 11.93 -2.74 -7.30
CA ASN A 473 11.43 -1.36 -7.26
C ASN A 473 10.95 -0.90 -8.64
N HIS A 474 10.45 0.33 -8.75
CA HIS A 474 9.90 0.83 -10.02
C HIS A 474 10.95 0.92 -11.13
N GLN A 475 12.17 1.35 -10.80
CA GLN A 475 13.23 1.49 -11.81
C GLN A 475 13.64 0.13 -12.36
N GLU A 476 13.75 -0.88 -11.51
CA GLU A 476 14.05 -2.24 -11.93
C GLU A 476 12.92 -2.82 -12.78
N ALA A 477 11.65 -2.55 -12.44
CA ALA A 477 10.53 -2.94 -13.28
C ALA A 477 10.66 -2.34 -14.69
N VAL A 478 10.89 -1.03 -14.82
CA VAL A 478 11.09 -0.35 -16.11
C VAL A 478 12.23 -0.99 -16.92
N ASN A 479 13.40 -1.17 -16.29
CA ASN A 479 14.57 -1.73 -16.94
C ASN A 479 14.32 -3.17 -17.43
N GLN A 480 13.68 -4.00 -16.60
CA GLN A 480 13.37 -5.39 -16.92
C GLN A 480 12.38 -5.51 -18.08
N HIS A 481 11.39 -4.62 -18.22
CA HIS A 481 10.48 -4.66 -19.38
C HIS A 481 11.19 -4.39 -20.71
N ILE A 482 12.12 -3.43 -20.75
CA ILE A 482 12.89 -3.14 -21.96
C ILE A 482 13.83 -4.30 -22.30
N MET A 483 14.50 -4.86 -21.30
CA MET A 483 15.34 -6.04 -21.48
C MET A 483 14.54 -7.27 -21.91
N ALA A 484 13.33 -7.45 -21.37
CA ALA A 484 12.48 -8.60 -21.65
C ALA A 484 12.20 -8.75 -23.14
N TYR A 485 11.87 -7.68 -23.86
CA TYR A 485 11.70 -7.73 -25.33
C TYR A 485 12.97 -8.13 -26.04
N LYS A 486 14.11 -7.54 -25.67
CA LYS A 486 15.40 -7.86 -26.30
C LYS A 486 15.74 -9.34 -26.16
N ILE A 487 15.56 -9.87 -24.95
CA ILE A 487 15.83 -11.28 -24.62
C ILE A 487 14.82 -12.19 -25.34
N ALA A 488 13.54 -11.83 -25.31
CA ALA A 488 12.46 -12.61 -25.93
C ALA A 488 12.69 -12.76 -27.45
N GLU A 489 13.00 -11.66 -28.13
CA GLU A 489 13.23 -11.64 -29.58
C GLU A 489 14.47 -12.42 -30.00
N GLN A 490 15.56 -12.32 -29.22
CA GLN A 490 16.81 -13.03 -29.50
C GLN A 490 16.68 -14.54 -29.34
N LEU A 491 15.93 -14.98 -28.33
CA LEU A 491 15.84 -16.40 -27.95
C LEU A 491 14.57 -17.08 -28.44
N LYS A 492 13.59 -16.32 -28.91
CA LYS A 492 12.23 -16.79 -29.20
C LYS A 492 11.61 -17.51 -28.00
N LEU A 493 11.84 -16.92 -26.83
CA LEU A 493 11.32 -17.41 -25.56
C LEU A 493 10.45 -16.33 -24.93
N PRO A 494 9.31 -16.69 -24.35
CA PRO A 494 8.47 -15.71 -23.69
C PRO A 494 9.07 -15.29 -22.33
N VAL A 495 8.87 -14.03 -21.96
CA VAL A 495 9.42 -13.42 -20.75
C VAL A 495 8.29 -12.84 -19.89
N MET A 496 8.27 -13.23 -18.62
CA MET A 496 7.36 -12.73 -17.61
C MET A 496 8.08 -11.82 -16.64
N VAL A 497 7.68 -10.54 -16.58
CA VAL A 497 8.19 -9.57 -15.62
C VAL A 497 7.22 -9.50 -14.44
N ASN A 498 7.71 -9.89 -13.26
CA ASN A 498 6.93 -9.99 -12.04
C ASN A 498 7.13 -8.76 -11.18
N VAL A 499 6.02 -8.16 -10.80
CA VAL A 499 5.97 -6.99 -9.93
C VAL A 499 5.05 -7.29 -8.76
N ASP A 500 5.51 -7.04 -7.54
CA ASP A 500 4.69 -7.27 -6.35
C ASP A 500 3.45 -6.38 -6.41
N GLY A 501 2.29 -7.02 -6.55
CA GLY A 501 1.01 -6.34 -6.64
C GLY A 501 0.82 -5.40 -5.46
N PHE A 502 0.32 -4.19 -5.75
CA PHE A 502 0.10 -3.09 -4.81
C PHE A 502 1.37 -2.45 -4.25
N ILE A 503 2.35 -3.25 -3.84
CA ILE A 503 3.60 -2.72 -3.28
C ILE A 503 4.40 -1.99 -4.35
N LEU A 504 4.50 -2.55 -5.55
CA LEU A 504 5.17 -1.91 -6.68
C LEU A 504 4.18 -1.28 -7.64
N THR A 505 3.02 -1.90 -7.89
CA THR A 505 2.10 -1.36 -8.89
C THR A 505 1.36 -0.09 -8.46
N HIS A 506 1.18 0.17 -7.15
CA HIS A 506 0.37 1.30 -6.64
C HIS A 506 1.16 2.28 -5.74
N SER A 507 2.44 2.01 -5.49
CA SER A 507 3.30 2.98 -4.79
C SER A 507 3.81 4.03 -5.77
N TYR A 508 4.33 5.14 -5.24
CA TYR A 508 4.98 6.21 -6.00
C TYR A 508 6.46 6.26 -5.64
N GLU A 509 7.34 6.21 -6.64
CA GLU A 509 8.79 6.34 -6.46
C GLU A 509 9.39 7.24 -7.54
N PRO A 510 10.54 7.88 -7.28
CA PRO A 510 11.32 8.51 -8.34
C PRO A 510 11.79 7.45 -9.33
N VAL A 511 11.40 7.59 -10.59
CA VAL A 511 11.74 6.67 -11.68
C VAL A 511 12.17 7.45 -12.90
N PHE A 512 13.09 6.86 -13.66
CA PHE A 512 13.50 7.32 -14.97
C PHE A 512 12.87 6.43 -16.04
N ILE A 513 12.10 7.04 -16.94
CA ILE A 513 11.50 6.36 -18.10
C ILE A 513 12.30 6.75 -19.35
N PRO A 514 13.04 5.81 -19.97
CA PRO A 514 13.72 6.09 -21.22
C PRO A 514 12.73 6.48 -22.32
N GLU A 515 13.08 7.51 -23.10
CA GLU A 515 12.30 7.88 -24.29
C GLU A 515 12.42 6.83 -25.40
N THR A 516 11.44 6.78 -26.31
CA THR A 516 11.43 5.87 -27.47
C THR A 516 12.75 5.88 -28.25
N GLY A 517 13.35 7.06 -28.48
CA GLY A 517 14.63 7.16 -29.19
C GLY A 517 15.81 6.54 -28.45
N GLN A 518 15.79 6.53 -27.10
CA GLN A 518 16.81 5.85 -26.29
C GLN A 518 16.57 4.34 -26.26
N ILE A 519 15.31 3.91 -26.10
CA ILE A 519 14.94 2.50 -26.18
C ILE A 519 15.34 1.94 -27.54
N LYS A 520 15.07 2.64 -28.65
CA LYS A 520 15.38 2.20 -30.02
C LYS A 520 16.88 1.95 -30.25
N LYS A 521 17.78 2.64 -29.53
CA LYS A 521 19.23 2.39 -29.63
C LYS A 521 19.63 1.03 -29.06
N TYR A 522 18.91 0.55 -28.05
CA TYR A 522 19.15 -0.76 -27.42
C TYR A 522 18.29 -1.86 -28.05
N LEU A 523 17.02 -1.55 -28.27
CA LEU A 523 15.97 -2.40 -28.83
C LEU A 523 15.46 -1.79 -30.14
N PRO A 524 16.16 -2.02 -31.28
CA PRO A 524 15.71 -1.54 -32.61
C PRO A 524 14.41 -2.21 -33.04
N ASP A 525 13.86 -1.88 -34.21
CA ASP A 525 12.63 -2.49 -34.70
C ASP A 525 12.81 -4.02 -34.85
N TYR A 526 11.80 -4.80 -34.45
CA TYR A 526 11.90 -6.26 -34.48
C TYR A 526 11.92 -6.76 -35.93
N GLN A 527 12.86 -7.67 -36.22
CA GLN A 527 13.04 -8.29 -37.53
C GLN A 527 13.01 -9.81 -37.32
N PRO A 528 11.83 -10.45 -37.37
CA PRO A 528 11.74 -11.91 -37.24
C PRO A 528 12.42 -12.59 -38.43
N THR A 529 12.99 -13.77 -38.22
CA THR A 529 13.60 -14.53 -39.32
C THR A 529 12.51 -15.00 -40.30
N PRO A 530 12.69 -14.83 -41.62
CA PRO A 530 11.77 -15.37 -42.62
C PRO A 530 11.52 -16.87 -42.44
N GLY A 531 10.27 -17.29 -42.55
CA GLY A 531 9.83 -18.68 -42.40
C GLY A 531 9.53 -19.13 -40.96
N GLU A 532 9.83 -18.32 -39.95
CA GLU A 532 9.59 -18.64 -38.54
C GLU A 532 8.36 -17.96 -37.93
N TYR A 533 7.56 -17.29 -38.77
CA TYR A 533 6.31 -16.64 -38.41
C TYR A 533 5.24 -16.95 -39.47
N LEU A 534 3.98 -16.72 -39.13
CA LEU A 534 2.84 -16.94 -40.00
C LEU A 534 2.78 -15.84 -41.07
N ASP A 535 2.99 -16.24 -42.32
CA ASP A 535 2.88 -15.40 -43.51
C ASP A 535 1.99 -16.13 -44.55
N PRO A 536 0.84 -15.56 -44.97
CA PRO A 536 0.00 -16.16 -46.00
C PRO A 536 0.72 -16.37 -47.34
N ALA A 537 1.75 -15.56 -47.66
CA ALA A 537 2.54 -15.73 -48.87
C ALA A 537 3.57 -16.88 -48.75
N HIS A 538 4.04 -17.17 -47.53
CA HIS A 538 5.01 -18.22 -47.23
C HIS A 538 4.52 -19.03 -46.00
N PRO A 539 3.53 -19.92 -46.18
CA PRO A 539 2.82 -20.52 -45.05
C PRO A 539 3.73 -21.43 -44.23
N THR A 540 3.77 -21.19 -42.92
CA THR A 540 4.42 -22.03 -41.90
C THR A 540 3.38 -22.54 -40.91
N THR A 541 3.60 -23.73 -40.35
CA THR A 541 2.80 -24.26 -39.24
C THR A 541 3.56 -24.13 -37.92
N LEU A 542 2.91 -23.57 -36.89
CA LEU A 542 3.45 -23.50 -35.53
C LEU A 542 2.58 -24.35 -34.60
N GLY A 543 3.21 -24.99 -33.60
CA GLY A 543 2.48 -25.79 -32.60
C GLY A 543 1.79 -27.04 -33.14
N SER A 544 2.33 -27.65 -34.20
CA SER A 544 1.79 -28.88 -34.79
C SER A 544 1.75 -30.04 -33.80
N LEU A 545 0.83 -30.99 -34.03
CA LEU A 545 0.78 -32.24 -33.28
C LEU A 545 2.13 -32.98 -33.40
N ALA A 546 2.80 -33.19 -32.26
CA ALA A 546 4.02 -33.96 -32.19
C ALA A 546 3.73 -35.37 -31.65
N THR A 547 4.14 -36.40 -32.39
CA THR A 547 4.12 -37.79 -31.92
C THR A 547 5.19 -38.00 -30.85
N PRO A 548 5.11 -39.09 -30.05
CA PRO A 548 6.14 -39.41 -29.06
C PRO A 548 7.58 -39.47 -29.61
N THR A 549 7.74 -39.75 -30.91
CA THR A 549 9.05 -39.81 -31.60
C THR A 549 9.74 -38.45 -31.80
N HIS A 550 9.02 -37.33 -31.59
CA HIS A 550 9.56 -35.97 -31.77
C HIS A 550 9.30 -35.08 -30.55
N TYR A 551 8.22 -35.35 -29.80
CA TYR A 551 7.83 -34.51 -28.66
C TYR A 551 8.93 -34.44 -27.60
N PHE A 552 9.64 -35.55 -27.35
CA PHE A 552 10.72 -35.60 -26.38
C PHE A 552 11.86 -34.63 -26.74
N GLU A 553 12.32 -34.68 -27.99
CA GLU A 553 13.41 -33.87 -28.52
C GLU A 553 13.02 -32.38 -28.56
N ILE A 554 11.78 -32.05 -28.96
CA ILE A 554 11.27 -30.67 -28.97
C ILE A 554 11.26 -30.07 -27.55
N ARG A 555 10.87 -30.87 -26.54
CA ARG A 555 10.86 -30.43 -25.13
C ARG A 555 12.28 -30.32 -24.58
N GLN A 556 13.19 -31.20 -24.96
CA GLN A 556 14.61 -31.09 -24.60
C GLN A 556 15.22 -29.81 -25.18
N GLN A 557 14.96 -29.50 -26.46
CA GLN A 557 15.43 -28.25 -27.06
C GLN A 557 14.90 -27.02 -26.31
N LEU A 558 13.62 -27.01 -25.89
CA LEU A 558 13.07 -25.89 -25.11
C LEU A 558 13.78 -25.73 -23.77
N HIS A 559 14.07 -26.86 -23.12
CA HIS A 559 14.82 -26.88 -21.88
C HIS A 559 16.24 -26.32 -22.04
N ASP A 560 16.96 -26.77 -23.07
CA ASP A 560 18.33 -26.35 -23.35
C ASP A 560 18.38 -24.86 -23.75
N ASP A 561 17.42 -24.39 -24.55
CA ASP A 561 17.26 -22.97 -24.91
C ASP A 561 17.06 -22.10 -23.67
N LEU A 562 16.16 -22.52 -22.76
CA LEU A 562 15.93 -21.84 -21.48
C LEU A 562 17.20 -21.81 -20.62
N LEU A 563 17.95 -22.91 -20.50
CA LEU A 563 19.21 -22.92 -19.75
C LEU A 563 20.24 -21.98 -20.36
N SER A 564 20.36 -21.98 -21.70
CA SER A 564 21.29 -21.11 -22.42
C SER A 564 20.96 -19.62 -22.23
N SER A 565 19.69 -19.29 -21.99
CA SER A 565 19.22 -17.92 -21.79
C SER A 565 19.90 -17.19 -20.62
N LEU A 566 20.41 -17.90 -19.61
CA LEU A 566 21.16 -17.31 -18.49
C LEU A 566 22.31 -16.41 -18.97
N LYS A 567 23.07 -16.89 -19.97
CA LYS A 567 24.20 -16.14 -20.55
C LYS A 567 23.73 -14.89 -21.29
N ILE A 568 22.60 -14.99 -22.00
CA ILE A 568 22.02 -13.88 -22.76
C ILE A 568 21.43 -12.83 -21.82
N ILE A 569 20.70 -13.22 -20.78
CA ILE A 569 20.15 -12.29 -19.77
C ILE A 569 21.27 -11.48 -19.13
N ASN A 570 22.38 -12.13 -18.76
CA ASN A 570 23.56 -11.47 -18.20
C ASN A 570 24.20 -10.49 -19.19
N LYS A 571 24.45 -10.95 -20.43
CA LYS A 571 25.02 -10.12 -21.50
C LYS A 571 24.15 -8.89 -21.77
N GLU A 572 22.85 -9.09 -21.93
CA GLU A 572 21.90 -8.01 -22.25
C GLU A 572 21.70 -7.07 -21.05
N TYR A 573 21.79 -7.55 -19.80
CA TYR A 573 21.83 -6.69 -18.62
C TYR A 573 23.03 -5.73 -18.65
N LEU A 574 24.22 -6.24 -18.95
CA LEU A 574 25.44 -5.42 -19.06
C LEU A 574 25.37 -4.46 -20.26
N ASN A 575 24.81 -4.91 -21.39
CA ASN A 575 24.61 -4.07 -22.57
C ASN A 575 23.59 -2.95 -22.32
N TYR A 576 22.47 -3.27 -21.69
CA TYR A 576 21.43 -2.30 -21.30
C TYR A 576 22.05 -1.23 -20.42
N ASN A 577 22.77 -1.64 -19.37
CA ASN A 577 23.50 -0.72 -18.53
C ASN A 577 24.51 0.08 -19.35
N LYS A 578 25.28 -0.49 -20.28
CA LYS A 578 26.22 0.29 -21.09
C LYS A 578 25.55 1.33 -22.02
N ILE A 579 24.44 0.97 -22.66
CA ILE A 579 23.79 1.76 -23.71
C ILE A 579 22.81 2.78 -23.12
N ILE A 580 22.11 2.39 -22.05
CA ILE A 580 21.09 3.19 -21.40
C ILE A 580 21.58 3.82 -20.08
N ASN A 581 22.70 3.40 -19.45
CA ASN A 581 23.09 3.91 -18.11
C ASN A 581 23.18 5.43 -18.04
N ILE A 582 22.08 5.93 -17.49
CA ILE A 582 22.00 6.85 -16.38
C ILE A 582 22.42 6.09 -15.11
N THR A 583 23.72 5.86 -14.95
CA THR A 583 24.31 5.44 -13.67
C THR A 583 25.72 6.03 -13.58
N SER A 584 25.77 7.36 -13.47
CA SER A 584 26.94 8.08 -12.94
C SER A 584 26.65 9.52 -12.51
N LYS A 585 25.46 10.09 -12.72
CA LYS A 585 25.13 11.44 -12.19
C LYS A 585 24.05 11.49 -11.11
N PHE A 586 23.02 10.65 -11.17
CA PHE A 586 21.97 10.65 -10.14
C PHE A 586 22.34 9.82 -8.90
N GLU A 587 22.97 8.66 -9.09
CA GLU A 587 23.51 7.92 -7.95
C GLU A 587 24.63 8.68 -7.25
N ILE A 588 25.47 9.48 -7.92
CA ILE A 588 26.57 10.19 -7.21
C ILE A 588 26.07 11.33 -6.30
N GLN A 589 24.89 11.92 -6.57
CA GLN A 589 24.32 12.91 -5.65
C GLN A 589 23.52 12.28 -4.50
N ASN A 590 22.96 11.07 -4.68
CA ASN A 590 22.27 10.31 -3.63
C ASN A 590 23.12 9.19 -3.00
N SER A 591 24.33 8.91 -3.46
CA SER A 591 25.26 7.88 -2.94
C SER A 591 25.96 8.32 -1.67
N LYS A 592 25.77 9.57 -1.25
CA LYS A 592 25.99 9.92 0.17
C LYS A 592 24.94 9.28 1.10
N LEU A 593 23.85 8.70 0.58
CA LEU A 593 22.81 7.99 1.36
C LEU A 593 22.61 6.50 1.02
N ASN A 594 22.98 6.00 -0.17
CA ASN A 594 22.91 4.56 -0.48
C ASN A 594 24.18 3.82 0.00
N LEU A 595 24.17 3.37 1.25
CA LEU A 595 25.31 2.77 1.97
C LEU A 595 25.58 1.28 1.64
N LEU A 596 24.91 0.68 0.64
CA LEU A 596 25.05 -0.72 0.23
C LEU A 596 25.05 -0.86 -1.31
N SER A 597 26.13 -0.47 -1.99
CA SER A 597 26.29 -0.79 -3.41
C SER A 597 26.50 -2.30 -3.60
N PRO A 598 25.86 -2.93 -4.60
CA PRO A 598 26.02 -4.35 -4.84
C PRO A 598 27.45 -4.68 -5.29
N GLN A 599 28.02 -5.76 -4.76
CA GLN A 599 29.34 -6.25 -5.23
C GLN A 599 29.21 -7.13 -6.47
N ILE A 600 28.05 -7.75 -6.64
CA ILE A 600 27.70 -8.54 -7.82
C ILE A 600 26.35 -8.05 -8.28
N ASP A 601 26.24 -7.64 -9.54
CA ASP A 601 24.98 -7.40 -10.22
C ASP A 601 25.13 -7.79 -11.69
N ASN A 602 24.39 -8.81 -12.11
CA ASN A 602 24.58 -9.42 -13.43
C ASN A 602 23.26 -9.74 -14.13
N GLY A 603 22.15 -9.13 -13.72
CA GLY A 603 20.81 -9.35 -14.27
C GLY A 603 20.15 -10.67 -13.86
N LEU A 604 20.92 -11.66 -13.41
CA LEU A 604 20.41 -12.93 -12.87
C LEU A 604 20.22 -12.85 -11.35
N VAL A 605 21.24 -12.34 -10.68
CA VAL A 605 21.30 -12.17 -9.23
C VAL A 605 22.00 -10.86 -8.88
N GLU A 606 21.74 -10.38 -7.66
CA GLU A 606 22.46 -9.25 -7.09
C GLU A 606 22.87 -9.58 -5.64
N TYR A 607 24.14 -9.37 -5.31
CA TYR A 607 24.68 -9.60 -3.98
C TYR A 607 25.17 -8.30 -3.35
N SER A 608 24.74 -8.07 -2.11
CA SER A 608 25.17 -6.96 -1.25
C SER A 608 25.56 -7.50 0.12
N GLY A 609 26.85 -7.48 0.45
CA GLY A 609 27.35 -7.95 1.75
C GLY A 609 28.87 -8.13 1.83
N PRO A 610 29.39 -8.59 2.98
CA PRO A 610 30.81 -8.89 3.13
C PRO A 610 31.22 -10.12 2.32
N LYS A 611 32.47 -10.19 1.85
CA LYS A 611 32.98 -11.35 1.06
C LYS A 611 32.82 -12.71 1.78
N ASN A 612 32.95 -12.72 3.11
CA ASN A 612 32.81 -13.92 3.95
C ASN A 612 31.68 -13.70 4.97
N PRO A 613 30.41 -13.75 4.56
CA PRO A 613 29.29 -13.55 5.47
C PRO A 613 29.09 -14.78 6.36
N GLU A 614 28.68 -14.58 7.61
CA GLU A 614 28.22 -15.70 8.44
C GLU A 614 26.85 -16.19 7.98
N THR A 615 25.96 -15.25 7.63
CA THR A 615 24.60 -15.54 7.16
C THR A 615 24.31 -14.81 5.85
N ILE A 616 23.66 -15.47 4.89
CA ILE A 616 23.10 -14.81 3.69
C ILE A 616 21.58 -14.91 3.72
N LEU A 617 20.91 -13.78 3.51
CA LEU A 617 19.47 -13.70 3.27
C LEU A 617 19.21 -13.79 1.77
N VAL A 618 18.36 -14.72 1.34
CA VAL A 618 18.01 -14.92 -0.08
C VAL A 618 16.53 -14.61 -0.28
N ALA A 619 16.19 -13.70 -1.20
CA ALA A 619 14.79 -13.38 -1.50
C ALA A 619 14.62 -12.86 -2.95
N MET A 620 13.37 -12.59 -3.33
CA MET A 620 12.99 -12.01 -4.63
C MET A 620 11.85 -11.01 -4.48
N GLY A 621 11.73 -10.08 -5.41
CA GLY A 621 10.70 -9.04 -5.40
C GLY A 621 10.95 -7.92 -4.38
N SER A 622 9.89 -7.19 -4.01
CA SER A 622 10.00 -5.93 -3.26
C SER A 622 10.51 -6.09 -1.82
N VAL A 623 10.48 -7.31 -1.28
CA VAL A 623 10.97 -7.59 0.09
C VAL A 623 12.47 -7.32 0.23
N ILE A 624 13.21 -7.33 -0.88
CA ILE A 624 14.63 -6.99 -0.89
C ILE A 624 14.86 -5.55 -0.41
N GLY A 625 13.99 -4.60 -0.78
CA GLY A 625 14.09 -3.22 -0.30
C GLY A 625 14.05 -3.15 1.23
N THR A 626 13.07 -3.81 1.85
CA THR A 626 12.97 -3.91 3.33
C THR A 626 14.22 -4.57 3.93
N ILE A 627 14.75 -5.63 3.32
CA ILE A 627 15.94 -6.33 3.80
C ILE A 627 17.16 -5.38 3.78
N LYS A 628 17.39 -4.68 2.67
CA LYS A 628 18.48 -3.71 2.51
C LYS A 628 18.35 -2.54 3.49
N ASP A 629 17.15 -2.00 3.65
CA ASP A 629 16.86 -0.93 4.62
C ASP A 629 17.17 -1.37 6.06
N THR A 630 16.81 -2.61 6.40
CA THR A 630 17.06 -3.17 7.74
C THR A 630 18.54 -3.35 8.04
N LEU A 631 19.34 -3.62 7.01
CA LEU A 631 20.78 -3.83 7.12
C LEU A 631 21.60 -2.55 6.92
N SER A 632 20.96 -1.42 6.59
CA SER A 632 21.63 -0.15 6.33
C SER A 632 22.03 0.57 7.64
N PRO A 633 23.21 1.26 7.67
CA PRO A 633 23.75 1.87 8.90
C PRO A 633 22.88 2.94 9.56
N LEU A 634 21.98 3.60 8.81
CA LEU A 634 21.04 4.61 9.32
C LEU A 634 20.01 4.05 10.32
N SER A 635 19.85 2.71 10.38
CA SER A 635 19.04 2.03 11.40
C SER A 635 19.77 1.89 12.76
N SER A 636 21.08 2.20 12.83
CA SER A 636 21.90 2.13 14.04
C SER A 636 22.39 3.53 14.44
N SER A 637 22.43 3.80 15.75
CA SER A 637 22.81 5.06 16.39
C SER A 637 24.04 5.78 15.75
N PRO A 638 24.13 7.13 15.75
CA PRO A 638 25.05 7.92 14.91
C PRO A 638 26.55 7.88 15.23
N LEU A 639 27.05 6.89 15.98
CA LEU A 639 28.48 6.79 16.35
C LEU A 639 29.05 5.44 15.97
N SER A 640 29.40 5.23 14.70
CA SER A 640 30.41 4.24 14.28
C SER A 640 30.80 4.45 12.82
N SER A 641 32.04 4.87 12.60
CA SER A 641 32.65 5.08 11.28
C SER A 641 33.25 3.77 10.74
N SER A 642 32.41 2.85 10.24
CA SER A 642 32.79 1.77 9.30
C SER A 642 31.54 1.02 8.77
N PRO A 643 31.49 0.57 7.50
CA PRO A 643 30.30 -0.04 6.88
C PRO A 643 30.15 -1.49 7.38
N LEU A 644 29.50 -1.69 8.52
CA LEU A 644 29.43 -3.01 9.14
C LEU A 644 28.00 -3.50 9.31
N ILE A 645 27.65 -4.45 8.45
CA ILE A 645 26.58 -5.44 8.63
C ILE A 645 26.94 -6.44 9.76
N LYS A 646 27.76 -6.04 10.74
CA LYS A 646 28.15 -6.85 11.91
C LYS A 646 27.30 -6.44 13.11
N GLY A 647 26.79 -7.42 13.86
CA GLY A 647 26.00 -7.19 15.07
C GLY A 647 24.49 -7.11 14.87
N VAL A 648 23.98 -7.04 13.63
CA VAL A 648 22.54 -7.08 13.37
C VAL A 648 21.99 -8.46 13.77
N GLY A 649 21.03 -8.48 14.69
CA GLY A 649 20.49 -9.73 15.22
C GLY A 649 21.43 -10.49 16.17
N GLY A 650 22.59 -9.92 16.57
CA GLY A 650 23.55 -10.58 17.46
C GLY A 650 24.60 -11.46 16.77
N ILE A 651 24.72 -11.38 15.44
CA ILE A 651 25.68 -12.15 14.64
C ILE A 651 27.00 -11.39 14.47
N LYS A 652 28.15 -12.03 14.76
CA LYS A 652 29.49 -11.41 14.70
C LYS A 652 30.10 -11.42 13.29
N GLY A 653 29.81 -12.43 12.46
CA GLY A 653 30.47 -12.65 11.17
C GLY A 653 29.81 -12.00 9.95
N GLY A 654 28.87 -11.06 10.15
CA GLY A 654 28.28 -10.28 9.07
C GLY A 654 27.13 -10.95 8.31
N VAL A 655 26.19 -10.15 7.80
CA VAL A 655 25.05 -10.64 7.00
C VAL A 655 25.18 -10.16 5.56
N GLY A 656 24.93 -11.03 4.59
CA GLY A 656 24.80 -10.67 3.17
C GLY A 656 23.37 -10.79 2.67
N VAL A 657 23.05 -10.11 1.58
CA VAL A 657 21.76 -10.19 0.88
C VAL A 657 22.01 -10.66 -0.54
N LEU A 658 21.31 -11.72 -0.93
CA LEU A 658 21.25 -12.22 -2.29
C LEU A 658 19.83 -12.01 -2.84
N LYS A 659 19.68 -11.07 -3.76
CA LYS A 659 18.47 -10.90 -4.56
C LYS A 659 18.52 -11.82 -5.77
N ILE A 660 17.45 -12.59 -5.96
CA ILE A 660 17.21 -13.34 -7.20
C ILE A 660 16.40 -12.44 -8.14
N LYS A 661 16.99 -12.07 -9.28
CA LYS A 661 16.34 -11.27 -10.33
C LYS A 661 15.69 -12.18 -11.37
N CYS A 662 16.36 -13.27 -11.75
CA CYS A 662 15.86 -14.30 -12.65
C CYS A 662 15.56 -15.57 -11.85
N PHE A 663 14.30 -15.98 -11.78
CA PHE A 663 13.87 -17.21 -11.09
C PHE A 663 13.78 -18.41 -12.02
N ARG A 664 13.43 -18.19 -13.29
CA ARG A 664 13.46 -19.20 -14.36
C ARG A 664 14.11 -18.59 -15.61
N PRO A 665 15.07 -19.27 -16.25
CA PRO A 665 15.84 -20.39 -15.69
C PRO A 665 16.50 -20.05 -14.34
N PHE A 666 16.69 -21.05 -13.48
CA PHE A 666 17.24 -20.82 -12.13
C PHE A 666 18.78 -20.73 -12.19
N PRO A 667 19.41 -19.61 -11.76
CA PRO A 667 20.85 -19.36 -11.95
C PRO A 667 21.71 -20.08 -10.91
N ALA A 668 21.74 -21.42 -11.00
CA ALA A 668 22.34 -22.30 -10.01
C ALA A 668 23.81 -21.99 -9.71
N ASP A 669 24.64 -21.82 -10.75
CA ASP A 669 26.08 -21.65 -10.59
C ASP A 669 26.45 -20.31 -9.96
N GLU A 670 25.78 -19.22 -10.36
CA GLU A 670 25.92 -17.88 -9.80
C GLU A 670 25.54 -17.87 -8.33
N ILE A 671 24.40 -18.49 -7.99
CA ILE A 671 23.93 -18.59 -6.61
C ILE A 671 24.93 -19.39 -5.78
N LEU A 672 25.36 -20.57 -6.22
CA LEU A 672 26.27 -21.43 -5.44
C LEU A 672 27.61 -20.76 -5.16
N LYS A 673 28.17 -20.01 -6.13
CA LYS A 673 29.40 -19.22 -5.93
C LYS A 673 29.25 -18.24 -4.77
N ILE A 674 28.09 -17.60 -4.64
CA ILE A 674 27.80 -16.62 -3.59
C ILE A 674 27.52 -17.29 -2.24
N LEU A 675 26.86 -18.46 -2.24
CA LEU A 675 26.45 -19.14 -1.00
C LEU A 675 27.56 -19.94 -0.32
N LYS A 676 28.56 -20.44 -1.08
CA LYS A 676 29.68 -21.26 -0.58
C LYS A 676 30.38 -20.72 0.69
N PRO A 677 30.73 -19.43 0.81
CA PRO A 677 31.45 -18.92 1.98
C PRO A 677 30.58 -18.81 3.25
N ALA A 678 29.26 -18.88 3.13
CA ALA A 678 28.35 -18.66 4.26
C ALA A 678 28.18 -19.90 5.14
N LYS A 679 27.92 -19.69 6.44
CA LYS A 679 27.57 -20.78 7.36
C LYS A 679 26.07 -21.07 7.34
N TYR A 680 25.25 -20.03 7.22
CA TYR A 680 23.80 -20.11 7.28
C TYR A 680 23.14 -19.37 6.11
N ILE A 681 22.14 -19.98 5.51
CA ILE A 681 21.33 -19.38 4.45
C ILE A 681 19.89 -19.29 4.94
N ALA A 682 19.32 -18.08 4.95
CA ALA A 682 17.92 -17.86 5.26
C ALA A 682 17.18 -17.41 4.01
N VAL A 683 16.35 -18.30 3.48
CA VAL A 683 15.53 -18.04 2.29
C VAL A 683 14.21 -17.46 2.75
N ILE A 684 13.85 -16.28 2.23
CA ILE A 684 12.67 -15.53 2.59
C ILE A 684 11.71 -15.58 1.40
N ASP A 685 10.69 -16.43 1.52
CA ASP A 685 9.68 -16.64 0.50
C ASP A 685 8.41 -15.84 0.83
N LYS A 686 7.86 -15.14 -0.17
CA LYS A 686 6.49 -14.63 -0.19
C LYS A 686 5.53 -15.57 -0.90
N SER A 687 5.90 -16.84 -0.99
CA SER A 687 5.13 -17.93 -1.58
C SER A 687 5.27 -19.19 -0.73
N ILE A 688 4.36 -20.15 -0.89
CA ILE A 688 4.50 -21.47 -0.28
C ILE A 688 4.03 -22.56 -1.23
N SER A 689 4.81 -23.64 -1.33
CA SER A 689 4.30 -24.89 -1.86
C SER A 689 3.56 -25.61 -0.73
N LEU A 690 2.22 -25.58 -0.75
CA LEU A 690 1.41 -26.19 0.30
C LEU A 690 1.79 -27.66 0.52
N GLY A 691 1.96 -28.05 1.79
CA GLY A 691 2.49 -29.38 2.16
C GLY A 691 4.02 -29.48 2.16
N HIS A 692 4.73 -28.44 1.74
CA HIS A 692 6.20 -28.41 1.66
C HIS A 692 6.78 -27.09 2.22
N ILE A 693 7.87 -26.59 1.64
CA ILE A 693 8.53 -25.32 2.00
C ILE A 693 8.27 -24.22 0.94
N GLY A 694 8.87 -23.05 1.13
CA GLY A 694 8.80 -21.96 0.14
C GLY A 694 9.38 -22.39 -1.22
N CYS A 695 8.85 -21.86 -2.31
CA CYS A 695 9.22 -22.30 -3.65
C CYS A 695 10.69 -21.99 -3.96
N LEU A 696 11.15 -20.78 -3.62
CA LEU A 696 12.55 -20.40 -3.76
C LEU A 696 13.46 -21.27 -2.89
N ALA A 697 13.03 -21.55 -1.66
CA ALA A 697 13.79 -22.42 -0.76
C ALA A 697 13.90 -23.87 -1.27
N SER A 698 12.86 -24.38 -1.93
CA SER A 698 12.85 -25.73 -2.50
C SER A 698 13.89 -25.87 -3.63
N ASP A 699 13.84 -24.97 -4.61
CA ASP A 699 14.81 -24.95 -5.72
C ASP A 699 16.23 -24.73 -5.23
N LEU A 700 16.40 -23.84 -4.25
CA LEU A 700 17.71 -23.56 -3.68
C LEU A 700 18.30 -24.79 -2.97
N LYS A 701 17.48 -25.52 -2.20
CA LYS A 701 17.92 -26.75 -1.53
C LYS A 701 18.29 -27.84 -2.55
N ALA A 702 17.51 -27.99 -3.62
CA ALA A 702 17.80 -28.94 -4.68
C ALA A 702 19.17 -28.66 -5.33
N VAL A 703 19.44 -27.40 -5.68
CA VAL A 703 20.71 -26.99 -6.30
C VAL A 703 21.89 -27.08 -5.31
N ALA A 704 21.66 -26.79 -4.04
CA ALA A 704 22.69 -26.79 -3.00
C ALA A 704 23.07 -28.17 -2.47
N GLN A 705 22.26 -29.20 -2.75
CA GLN A 705 22.45 -30.55 -2.23
C GLN A 705 23.86 -31.05 -2.55
N ASN A 706 24.62 -31.42 -1.51
CA ASN A 706 26.01 -31.89 -1.58
C ASN A 706 27.03 -30.91 -2.21
N LYS A 707 26.65 -29.66 -2.50
CA LYS A 707 27.54 -28.64 -3.11
C LYS A 707 28.00 -27.54 -2.15
N ILE A 708 27.27 -27.31 -1.06
CA ILE A 708 27.64 -26.35 -0.01
C ILE A 708 27.49 -26.97 1.38
N LYS A 709 28.31 -26.50 2.34
CA LYS A 709 28.20 -26.89 3.75
C LYS A 709 27.16 -26.07 4.52
N ALA A 710 26.71 -24.96 3.95
CA ALA A 710 25.81 -24.01 4.59
C ALA A 710 24.44 -24.62 4.88
N LYS A 711 23.85 -24.32 6.03
CA LYS A 711 22.50 -24.78 6.37
C LYS A 711 21.46 -23.85 5.76
N ILE A 712 20.58 -24.38 4.92
CA ILE A 712 19.51 -23.62 4.27
C ILE A 712 18.20 -23.76 5.06
N GLN A 713 17.64 -22.63 5.46
CA GLN A 713 16.36 -22.54 6.14
C GLN A 713 15.33 -21.78 5.31
N SER A 714 14.10 -22.29 5.30
CA SER A 714 12.98 -21.66 4.60
C SER A 714 12.13 -20.86 5.60
N PHE A 715 11.96 -19.58 5.32
CA PHE A 715 11.12 -18.66 6.06
C PHE A 715 10.00 -18.13 5.16
N ILE A 716 8.77 -18.33 5.58
CA ILE A 716 7.59 -17.84 4.86
C ILE A 716 7.14 -16.53 5.51
N VAL A 717 7.07 -15.47 4.71
CA VAL A 717 6.64 -14.13 5.11
C VAL A 717 5.65 -13.57 4.10
N GLY A 718 4.95 -12.50 4.43
CA GLY A 718 4.23 -11.71 3.43
C GLY A 718 3.10 -12.40 2.66
N LEU A 719 2.77 -13.67 2.95
CA LEU A 719 1.54 -14.33 2.50
C LEU A 719 0.33 -13.54 3.01
N GLY A 720 -0.72 -13.42 2.21
CA GLY A 720 -1.80 -12.51 2.52
C GLY A 720 -1.42 -11.03 2.42
N GLY A 721 -0.21 -10.70 1.95
CA GLY A 721 0.23 -9.32 1.80
C GLY A 721 0.58 -8.78 3.17
N ARG A 722 0.77 -9.66 4.14
CA ARG A 722 1.24 -9.30 5.48
C ARG A 722 2.48 -8.45 5.35
N ASP A 723 2.57 -7.45 6.22
CA ASP A 723 3.71 -6.58 6.24
C ASP A 723 4.97 -7.40 6.52
N VAL A 724 6.09 -7.02 5.91
CA VAL A 724 7.39 -7.63 6.22
C VAL A 724 8.24 -6.52 6.82
N THR A 725 8.46 -6.61 8.12
CA THR A 725 9.13 -5.54 8.89
C THR A 725 10.59 -5.87 9.15
N GLY A 726 11.42 -4.83 9.40
CA GLY A 726 12.81 -5.05 9.75
C GLY A 726 13.04 -5.87 11.02
N GLU A 727 12.11 -5.84 11.99
CA GLU A 727 12.17 -6.71 13.17
C GLU A 727 11.96 -8.19 12.80
N MET A 728 11.10 -8.49 11.82
CA MET A 728 10.97 -9.85 11.28
C MET A 728 12.25 -10.29 10.59
N ILE A 729 12.88 -9.41 9.80
CA ILE A 729 14.18 -9.70 9.17
C ILE A 729 15.25 -9.98 10.24
N LYS A 730 15.35 -9.15 11.29
CA LYS A 730 16.25 -9.39 12.44
C LYS A 730 15.96 -10.71 13.14
N LYS A 731 14.68 -11.09 13.28
CA LYS A 731 14.26 -12.38 13.84
C LYS A 731 14.67 -13.55 12.93
N ILE A 732 14.52 -13.42 11.62
CA ILE A 732 14.96 -14.41 10.63
C ILE A 732 16.47 -14.62 10.72
N ILE A 733 17.24 -13.53 10.78
CA ILE A 733 18.69 -13.57 10.97
C ILE A 733 19.06 -14.38 12.23
N LYS A 734 18.38 -14.12 13.36
CA LYS A 734 18.57 -14.86 14.63
C LYS A 734 18.22 -16.35 14.52
N LEU A 735 17.21 -16.70 13.71
CA LEU A 735 16.73 -18.08 13.58
C LEU A 735 17.54 -18.87 12.54
N ALA A 736 18.28 -18.21 11.64
CA ALA A 736 19.02 -18.83 10.55
C ALA A 736 20.03 -19.92 11.00
N ASN A 737 20.47 -19.90 12.26
CA ASN A 737 21.36 -20.92 12.83
C ASN A 737 20.64 -22.15 13.43
N LYS A 738 19.32 -22.09 13.66
CA LYS A 738 18.51 -23.15 14.29
C LYS A 738 17.98 -24.18 13.30
N LYS A 739 18.57 -25.37 13.24
CA LYS A 739 18.23 -26.41 12.27
C LYS A 739 16.70 -26.69 12.24
N SER A 740 16.09 -26.54 11.06
CA SER A 740 14.70 -26.91 10.79
C SER A 740 14.56 -27.37 9.34
N ASP A 741 13.97 -28.53 9.13
CA ASP A 741 13.65 -29.04 7.79
C ASP A 741 12.27 -28.55 7.29
N LYS A 742 11.48 -27.96 8.19
CA LYS A 742 10.13 -27.42 7.91
C LYS A 742 10.17 -25.93 7.57
N ALA A 743 9.14 -25.48 6.84
CA ALA A 743 8.88 -24.07 6.58
C ALA A 743 8.60 -23.32 7.90
N GLN A 744 9.33 -22.22 8.13
CA GLN A 744 9.14 -21.38 9.31
C GLN A 744 8.32 -20.14 8.95
N PHE A 745 7.08 -20.08 9.43
CA PHE A 745 6.21 -18.92 9.19
C PHE A 745 6.57 -17.80 10.16
N ILE A 746 7.06 -16.68 9.64
CA ILE A 746 7.40 -15.49 10.44
C ILE A 746 6.33 -14.43 10.18
N GLY A 747 5.82 -13.82 11.26
CA GLY A 747 4.62 -12.97 11.20
C GLY A 747 3.30 -13.74 11.33
N LYS A 748 3.35 -14.98 11.86
CA LYS A 748 2.16 -15.71 12.32
C LYS A 748 1.75 -15.19 13.71
N ALA A 749 0.48 -14.82 13.85
CA ALA A 749 -0.13 -14.39 15.12
C ALA A 749 -0.62 -15.56 15.98
#